data_AF-Q8VZ10-F1
#
_entry.id   AF-Q8VZ10-F1
#
_cell.length_a   1.000
_cell.length_b   1.000
_cell.length_c   1.000
_cell.angle_alpha   90.00
_cell.angle_beta   90.00
_cell.angle_gamma   90.00
#
_symmetry.space_group_name_H-M   'P 1'
#
loop_
_entity.id
_entity.type
_entity.pdbx_description
1 polymer ?
#
loop_
_entity_poly.entity_id
_entity_poly.type
_entity_poly.pdbx_seq_one_letter_code
_entity_poly.pdbx_strand_id
1 'polypeptide(L)'
;MALKLTSPPSVFSQSRRLSSSSLIPIRSKSTFTGFRSRTGVYLSKTTALQSSTKLSVAAESPAATIATDDWGKVSAVLFDMDGVLCNSEDLSRRAAVDVFTEMGVEVTVDDFVPFMGTGEAKFLGGVASVKEVKGFDPDAAKERFFEIYLDKYAKPESGIGFPGALELVTECKNKGLKVAVASSADRIKVDANLKAAGLSLTMFDAIVSADAFENLKPAPDIFLAAAKILGVPTSECVVIEDALAGVQAAQAANMRCIAVKTTLSEAILKDAGPSMIRDDIGNISINDILTGGSDSTRNSTAMLEENTVSDKTSANGFQGSRRDILRYGSLGIALSCVYFAATNWKAMQYASPKALWNALVGAKSPSFTQNQGEGRVQQFVDYIADLESKQTATTVPEFPSKLDWLNTAPLQFRRDLKGKVVILDFWTYCCINCMHVLPDLEFLEKKYKDMPFTVVGVHSAKFDNEKDLDAIRNAVLRYDISHPVVNDGDMYMWRELGINSWPTFAVVSPNGKVIAQIAGEGHRKDLDDVVAAALTYYGGKNVLDSTPLPTRLEKDNDPRLATSPLKFPGKLAIDTLNNRLFISDSNHNRIIVTDLEGNFIVQIGSSGEEGFQDGSFEDAAFNRPQGLAYNAKKNLLYVADTENHALREIDFVNERVQTLAGNGTKGSDYQGGRKGTKQLLNSPWDVCFEPVNEKVYIAMAGQHQIWEYSVLDGITRVFSGNGYERNLNGSTPQTTSFAQPSGISLGPDLKEAYIADSESSSIRALDLQTGGSRLLAGGDPYFSENLFKFGDNDGVGAEVLLQHPLGVLCANDGQIYLTDSYNHKIKKLDPVTKRVVTLAGTGKAGFKDGKVKGAQLSEPAGLAITENGRLFVADTNNSLIRYIDLNKGEDSEILTLELKGVQPPTPKAKSLKRLRKRASADTKIVKVDSVTSREGDLNLKISLPDGYHFSKEARSKFVVDVEPENAVAIDPTEGTLSPEGSTMLHFIQSSTSASVGKISCKVYYCKEDEVCLYQSVQFEVPFKVESELSASPTITFTVTPRAPDAGGLQLQGTR
;
A
#
# COMPACT_ATOMS: atom_id res chain seq x y z
N MET A 1 32.92 28.57 6.65
CA MET A 1 32.83 27.97 8.00
C MET A 1 32.18 26.58 8.02
N ALA A 2 31.26 26.25 7.10
CA ALA A 2 30.58 24.94 7.07
C ALA A 2 31.43 23.71 6.65
N LEU A 3 32.61 23.89 6.04
CA LEU A 3 33.45 22.79 5.52
C LEU A 3 34.43 22.16 6.53
N LYS A 4 34.41 22.55 7.82
CA LYS A 4 35.38 22.06 8.83
C LYS A 4 34.79 21.18 9.93
N LEU A 5 33.56 20.68 9.79
CA LEU A 5 32.95 19.75 10.76
C LEU A 5 32.86 18.29 10.27
N THR A 6 33.36 17.97 9.08
CA THR A 6 33.38 16.60 8.53
C THR A 6 34.70 15.89 8.84
N SER A 7 34.95 15.60 10.12
CA SER A 7 35.77 14.46 10.59
C SER A 7 35.87 14.48 12.12
N PRO A 8 35.34 13.49 12.84
CA PRO A 8 35.62 13.36 14.26
C PRO A 8 37.09 12.96 14.45
N PRO A 9 37.82 13.56 15.41
CA PRO A 9 39.20 13.20 15.65
C PRO A 9 39.28 11.80 16.24
N SER A 10 39.86 10.88 15.47
CA SER A 10 40.37 9.61 15.95
C SER A 10 41.60 9.84 16.82
N VAL A 11 41.44 9.92 18.15
CA VAL A 11 42.56 9.82 19.08
C VAL A 11 42.20 8.87 20.22
N PHE A 12 42.71 7.65 20.07
CA PHE A 12 43.20 6.72 21.07
C PHE A 12 42.75 6.85 22.53
N SER A 13 42.22 5.71 23.00
CA SER A 13 42.39 5.14 24.33
C SER A 13 43.44 5.81 25.21
N GLN A 14 42.99 6.50 26.26
CA GLN A 14 43.74 6.52 27.52
C GLN A 14 42.77 6.28 28.66
N SER A 15 42.89 5.09 29.27
CA SER A 15 42.33 4.80 30.57
C SER A 15 42.89 5.80 31.60
N ARG A 16 42.03 6.61 32.19
CA ARG A 16 42.31 7.22 33.49
C ARG A 16 41.28 6.75 34.49
N ARG A 17 41.72 5.81 35.32
CA ARG A 17 41.16 5.52 36.64
C ARG A 17 41.18 6.80 37.48
N LEU A 18 40.02 7.25 37.94
CA LEU A 18 39.81 8.10 39.12
C LEU A 18 38.47 7.65 39.70
N SER A 19 38.49 6.63 40.56
CA SER A 19 38.42 6.76 42.02
C SER A 19 37.05 7.25 42.52
N SER A 20 36.27 6.27 42.95
CA SER A 20 35.22 6.35 43.94
C SER A 20 35.58 7.27 45.11
N SER A 21 34.71 8.23 45.44
CA SER A 21 34.55 8.69 46.83
C SER A 21 33.21 9.39 47.05
N SER A 22 32.69 9.16 48.26
CA SER A 22 31.60 9.84 48.97
C SER A 22 30.16 9.69 48.48
N LEU A 23 29.57 8.58 48.94
CA LEU A 23 28.28 8.58 49.62
C LEU A 23 28.27 9.58 50.79
N ILE A 24 27.26 10.44 50.89
CA ILE A 24 26.73 10.96 52.17
C ILE A 24 25.19 11.02 52.08
N PRO A 25 24.45 10.55 53.10
CA PRO A 25 23.03 10.24 53.01
C PRO A 25 22.13 11.36 53.57
N ILE A 26 20.88 11.42 53.11
CA ILE A 26 19.80 12.10 53.84
C ILE A 26 18.73 11.07 54.17
N ARG A 27 18.49 10.95 55.47
CA ARG A 27 17.61 10.00 56.16
C ARG A 27 16.66 10.83 57.02
N SER A 28 15.37 10.83 56.72
CA SER A 28 14.26 11.11 57.67
C SER A 28 13.00 10.51 57.05
N LYS A 29 12.46 9.37 57.49
CA LYS A 29 11.66 9.15 58.73
C LYS A 29 10.70 10.29 59.05
N SER A 30 9.45 10.15 58.60
CA SER A 30 8.28 10.41 59.44
C SER A 30 7.14 9.48 59.04
N THR A 31 6.94 8.47 59.86
CA THR A 31 5.67 7.77 60.07
C THR A 31 4.61 8.77 60.51
N PHE A 32 3.44 8.77 59.86
CA PHE A 32 2.19 9.07 60.55
C PHE A 32 1.10 8.10 60.11
N THR A 33 0.54 7.49 61.13
CA THR A 33 -0.45 6.42 61.14
C THR A 33 -1.86 6.97 60.99
N GLY A 34 -2.67 6.25 60.21
CA GLY A 34 -4.04 5.87 60.58
C GLY A 34 -5.11 6.95 60.61
N PHE A 35 -6.07 6.85 59.69
CA PHE A 35 -7.48 7.02 60.04
C PHE A 35 -8.31 5.92 59.39
N ARG A 36 -9.11 5.27 60.23
CA ARG A 36 -10.00 4.14 59.95
C ARG A 36 -11.36 4.57 60.49
N SER A 37 -12.36 4.70 59.64
CA SER A 37 -13.79 4.62 60.01
C SER A 37 -14.59 4.34 58.73
N ARG A 38 -15.11 3.12 58.50
CA ARG A 38 -16.36 2.55 59.03
C ARG A 38 -17.60 3.41 58.77
N THR A 39 -18.40 2.96 57.80
CA THR A 39 -19.88 2.91 57.67
C THR A 39 -20.13 2.44 56.23
N GLY A 40 -20.73 1.30 55.86
CA GLY A 40 -21.71 0.46 56.53
C GLY A 40 -23.12 0.97 56.23
N VAL A 41 -23.79 0.40 55.21
CA VAL A 41 -25.23 0.08 55.04
C VAL A 41 -25.38 -0.41 53.58
N TYR A 42 -25.56 -1.69 53.23
CA TYR A 42 -26.67 -2.67 53.40
C TYR A 42 -27.87 -2.53 52.44
N LEU A 43 -28.09 -3.65 51.70
CA LEU A 43 -29.35 -4.19 51.10
C LEU A 43 -30.04 -3.34 50.02
N SER A 44 -30.54 -3.89 48.90
CA SER A 44 -31.38 -5.08 48.69
C SER A 44 -31.33 -5.53 47.21
N LYS A 45 -30.98 -6.78 46.88
CA LYS A 45 -31.87 -7.91 46.51
C LYS A 45 -33.31 -7.57 46.07
N THR A 46 -33.61 -7.86 44.79
CA THR A 46 -34.81 -8.58 44.25
C THR A 46 -34.61 -8.74 42.74
N THR A 47 -34.21 -9.92 42.24
CA THR A 47 -35.04 -10.98 41.63
C THR A 47 -35.79 -10.61 40.35
N ALA A 48 -35.25 -11.14 39.24
CA ALA A 48 -35.92 -11.89 38.16
C ALA A 48 -37.42 -11.64 37.90
N LEU A 49 -37.72 -11.27 36.65
CA LEU A 49 -38.83 -11.86 35.92
C LEU A 49 -38.58 -11.85 34.42
N GLN A 50 -38.76 -13.04 33.85
CA GLN A 50 -38.85 -13.34 32.43
C GLN A 50 -40.08 -12.67 31.82
N SER A 51 -40.00 -12.23 30.58
CA SER A 51 -40.64 -12.94 29.45
C SER A 51 -40.67 -12.06 28.20
N SER A 52 -40.22 -12.70 27.13
CA SER A 52 -40.54 -12.49 25.72
C SER A 52 -41.96 -11.98 25.44
N THR A 53 -42.10 -11.02 24.51
CA THR A 53 -42.78 -11.26 23.22
C THR A 53 -42.71 -10.05 22.27
N LYS A 54 -42.29 -10.36 21.03
CA LYS A 54 -42.64 -9.76 19.73
C LYS A 54 -42.45 -8.24 19.55
N LEU A 55 -41.29 -7.89 19.01
CA LEU A 55 -41.10 -6.69 18.20
C LEU A 55 -41.79 -6.88 16.83
N SER A 56 -42.82 -6.08 16.57
CA SER A 56 -43.30 -5.76 15.23
C SER A 56 -42.75 -4.39 14.83
N VAL A 57 -42.13 -4.35 13.66
CA VAL A 57 -41.54 -3.18 13.02
C VAL A 57 -42.66 -2.25 12.56
N ALA A 58 -42.73 -1.07 13.15
CA ALA A 58 -43.41 0.09 12.57
C ALA A 58 -42.50 1.30 12.76
N ALA A 59 -42.14 1.91 11.63
CA ALA A 59 -41.29 3.08 11.56
C ALA A 59 -42.05 4.30 12.10
N GLU A 60 -41.62 4.81 13.25
CA GLU A 60 -41.89 6.18 13.68
C GLU A 60 -40.57 6.88 13.98
N SER A 61 -40.39 8.00 13.30
CA SER A 61 -39.27 8.93 13.37
C SER A 61 -39.11 9.50 14.79
N PRO A 62 -37.90 9.48 15.39
CA PRO A 62 -37.69 10.13 16.67
C PRO A 62 -37.51 11.64 16.43
N ALA A 63 -38.54 12.40 16.79
CA ALA A 63 -38.39 13.83 17.05
C ALA A 63 -37.45 14.00 18.25
N ALA A 64 -36.20 14.36 17.99
CA ALA A 64 -35.21 14.64 19.02
C ALA A 64 -35.67 15.84 19.85
N THR A 65 -36.15 15.57 21.06
CA THR A 65 -36.37 16.61 22.07
C THR A 65 -35.06 16.74 22.84
N ILE A 66 -34.33 17.81 22.59
CA ILE A 66 -32.97 18.06 23.14
C ILE A 66 -33.08 18.28 24.65
N ALA A 67 -32.53 17.35 25.43
CA ALA A 67 -32.24 17.54 26.84
C ALA A 67 -30.95 18.36 26.99
N THR A 68 -31.01 19.46 27.73
CA THR A 68 -30.04 20.56 27.75
C THR A 68 -28.86 20.38 28.72
N ASP A 69 -28.18 19.22 28.73
CA ASP A 69 -26.97 19.03 29.59
C ASP A 69 -25.81 18.28 28.92
N ASP A 70 -25.83 18.07 27.59
CA ASP A 70 -24.84 17.22 26.89
C ASP A 70 -23.98 17.97 25.86
N TRP A 71 -23.61 19.23 26.13
CA TRP A 71 -22.73 19.96 25.20
C TRP A 71 -21.31 19.38 25.19
N GLY A 72 -20.75 18.99 26.34
CA GLY A 72 -19.42 18.38 26.45
C GLY A 72 -18.24 19.37 26.30
N LYS A 73 -17.03 18.92 26.70
CA LYS A 73 -15.80 19.73 26.67
C LYS A 73 -15.45 20.20 25.25
N VAL A 74 -14.96 21.42 25.10
CA VAL A 74 -14.44 21.96 23.84
C VAL A 74 -12.97 22.31 24.00
N SER A 75 -12.15 21.87 23.05
CA SER A 75 -10.71 22.15 23.01
C SER A 75 -10.26 22.75 21.67
N ALA A 76 -11.09 22.66 20.63
CA ALA A 76 -10.79 23.25 19.32
C ALA A 76 -12.01 23.83 18.61
N VAL A 77 -11.78 24.87 17.82
CA VAL A 77 -12.76 25.50 16.92
C VAL A 77 -12.21 25.47 15.49
N LEU A 78 -12.99 24.91 14.57
CA LEU A 78 -12.64 24.73 13.17
C LEU A 78 -13.54 25.65 12.34
N PHE A 79 -12.95 26.63 11.68
CA PHE A 79 -13.68 27.62 10.89
C PHE A 79 -13.64 27.20 9.41
N ASP A 80 -14.79 27.13 8.74
CA ASP A 80 -14.77 27.33 7.29
C ASP A 80 -14.27 28.75 6.98
N MET A 81 -13.80 28.97 5.77
CA MET A 81 -13.28 30.26 5.36
C MET A 81 -14.32 31.08 4.62
N ASP A 82 -14.89 30.54 3.54
CA ASP A 82 -15.79 31.28 2.66
C ASP A 82 -17.16 31.33 3.36
N GLY A 83 -17.83 32.48 3.39
CA GLY A 83 -19.10 32.63 4.10
C GLY A 83 -19.00 32.69 5.63
N VAL A 84 -17.91 32.19 6.25
CA VAL A 84 -17.70 32.25 7.71
C VAL A 84 -16.67 33.30 8.12
N LEU A 85 -15.41 33.16 7.69
CA LEU A 85 -14.36 34.14 8.00
C LEU A 85 -14.31 35.27 6.97
N CYS A 86 -14.60 34.97 5.71
CA CYS A 86 -14.42 35.86 4.56
C CYS A 86 -15.67 35.90 3.68
N ASN A 87 -16.15 37.10 3.35
CA ASN A 87 -17.15 37.35 2.33
C ASN A 87 -16.49 37.41 0.93
N SER A 88 -16.08 36.25 0.43
CA SER A 88 -15.30 36.11 -0.81
C SER A 88 -16.14 35.80 -2.05
N GLU A 89 -17.40 35.37 -1.89
CA GLU A 89 -18.21 34.86 -3.00
C GLU A 89 -18.47 35.94 -4.06
N ASP A 90 -18.87 37.14 -3.64
CA ASP A 90 -19.16 38.23 -4.57
C ASP A 90 -17.91 38.66 -5.36
N LEU A 91 -16.76 38.68 -4.69
CA LEU A 91 -15.48 38.99 -5.30
C LEU A 91 -15.03 37.90 -6.27
N SER A 92 -15.26 36.63 -5.93
CA SER A 92 -14.99 35.50 -6.80
C SER A 92 -15.84 35.59 -8.07
N ARG A 93 -17.12 35.95 -7.97
CA ARG A 93 -17.98 36.15 -9.15
C ARG A 93 -17.50 37.31 -10.02
N ARG A 94 -17.10 38.44 -9.43
CA ARG A 94 -16.54 39.58 -10.19
C ARG A 94 -15.22 39.22 -10.89
N ALA A 95 -14.34 38.48 -10.21
CA ALA A 95 -13.11 37.97 -10.83
C ALA A 95 -13.40 37.01 -11.98
N ALA A 96 -14.41 36.14 -11.85
CA ALA A 96 -14.81 35.26 -12.93
C ALA A 96 -15.44 36.02 -14.10
N VAL A 97 -16.26 37.06 -13.85
CA VAL A 97 -16.76 37.95 -14.91
C VAL A 97 -15.59 38.58 -15.68
N ASP A 98 -14.53 39.01 -14.99
CA ASP A 98 -13.33 39.54 -15.64
C ASP A 98 -12.63 38.49 -16.52
N VAL A 99 -12.51 37.23 -16.07
CA VAL A 99 -11.95 36.13 -16.88
C VAL A 99 -12.73 35.96 -18.18
N PHE A 100 -14.06 35.84 -18.11
CA PHE A 100 -14.89 35.67 -19.32
C PHE A 100 -14.91 36.93 -20.19
N THR A 101 -14.80 38.13 -19.61
CA THR A 101 -14.66 39.38 -20.34
C THR A 101 -13.38 39.39 -21.18
N GLU A 102 -12.25 38.90 -20.63
CA GLU A 102 -11.00 38.74 -21.40
C GLU A 102 -11.13 37.70 -22.53
N MET A 103 -12.00 36.70 -22.36
CA MET A 103 -12.35 35.73 -23.41
C MET A 103 -13.35 36.25 -24.44
N GLY A 104 -13.88 37.47 -24.27
CA GLY A 104 -14.90 38.07 -25.14
C GLY A 104 -16.30 37.47 -24.98
N VAL A 105 -16.60 36.88 -23.81
CA VAL A 105 -17.90 36.27 -23.48
C VAL A 105 -18.62 37.14 -22.46
N GLU A 106 -19.83 37.59 -22.79
CA GLU A 106 -20.64 38.42 -21.89
C GLU A 106 -21.31 37.55 -20.81
N VAL A 107 -20.87 37.72 -19.58
CA VAL A 107 -21.43 37.07 -18.39
C VAL A 107 -21.66 38.10 -17.28
N THR A 108 -22.66 37.85 -16.46
CA THR A 108 -23.03 38.64 -15.28
C THR A 108 -22.70 37.85 -14.02
N VAL A 109 -22.61 38.52 -12.87
CA VAL A 109 -22.41 37.83 -11.58
C VAL A 109 -23.51 36.80 -11.30
N ASP A 110 -24.73 37.02 -11.77
CA ASP A 110 -25.87 36.11 -11.56
C ASP A 110 -25.70 34.78 -12.31
N ASP A 111 -24.96 34.76 -13.43
CA ASP A 111 -24.69 33.54 -14.20
C ASP A 111 -23.90 32.49 -13.38
N PHE A 112 -23.17 32.95 -12.36
CA PHE A 112 -22.33 32.11 -11.50
C PHE A 112 -23.06 31.53 -10.29
N VAL A 113 -24.22 32.10 -9.92
CA VAL A 113 -25.00 31.68 -8.74
C VAL A 113 -25.31 30.17 -8.74
N PRO A 114 -25.70 29.53 -9.85
CA PRO A 114 -25.97 28.09 -9.89
C PRO A 114 -24.74 27.20 -9.65
N PHE A 115 -23.52 27.74 -9.76
CA PHE A 115 -22.27 26.98 -9.71
C PHE A 115 -21.42 27.27 -8.46
N MET A 116 -21.93 28.06 -7.52
CA MET A 116 -21.23 28.35 -6.26
C MET A 116 -21.01 27.08 -5.43
N GLY A 117 -19.88 27.01 -4.73
CA GLY A 117 -19.51 25.87 -3.89
C GLY A 117 -19.11 24.59 -4.64
N THR A 118 -19.03 24.59 -5.98
CA THR A 118 -18.69 23.40 -6.78
C THR A 118 -17.19 23.16 -7.00
N GLY A 119 -16.35 24.05 -6.47
CA GLY A 119 -14.91 24.14 -6.76
C GLY A 119 -14.63 24.96 -8.03
N GLU A 120 -13.51 25.67 -8.08
CA GLU A 120 -13.21 26.70 -9.09
C GLU A 120 -13.27 26.19 -10.54
N ALA A 121 -12.85 24.95 -10.79
CA ALA A 121 -12.91 24.34 -12.13
C ALA A 121 -14.36 24.14 -12.61
N LYS A 122 -15.27 23.69 -11.73
CA LYS A 122 -16.70 23.51 -12.06
C LYS A 122 -17.46 24.83 -12.02
N PHE A 123 -17.04 25.76 -11.16
CA PHE A 123 -17.56 27.12 -11.09
C PHE A 123 -17.39 27.87 -12.41
N LEU A 124 -16.18 27.85 -12.98
CA LEU A 124 -15.90 28.45 -14.28
C LEU A 124 -16.44 27.57 -15.43
N GLY A 125 -16.21 26.26 -15.37
CA GLY A 125 -16.64 25.31 -16.40
C GLY A 125 -18.15 25.23 -16.58
N GLY A 126 -18.92 25.38 -15.50
CA GLY A 126 -20.38 25.42 -15.53
C GLY A 126 -20.92 26.60 -16.32
N VAL A 127 -20.40 27.80 -16.06
CA VAL A 127 -20.76 29.01 -16.83
C VAL A 127 -20.28 28.91 -18.28
N ALA A 128 -19.07 28.40 -18.51
CA ALA A 128 -18.55 28.18 -19.86
C ALA A 128 -19.45 27.22 -20.66
N SER A 129 -19.97 26.18 -20.03
CA SER A 129 -20.92 25.25 -20.65
C SER A 129 -22.26 25.91 -20.96
N VAL A 130 -22.82 26.70 -20.04
CA VAL A 130 -24.11 27.40 -20.25
C VAL A 130 -24.00 28.47 -21.34
N LYS A 131 -22.84 29.12 -21.46
CA LYS A 131 -22.55 30.16 -22.46
C LYS A 131 -21.95 29.59 -23.75
N GLU A 132 -21.83 28.27 -23.87
CA GLU A 132 -21.29 27.55 -25.04
C GLU A 132 -19.91 28.06 -25.50
N VAL A 133 -19.00 28.33 -24.55
CA VAL A 133 -17.66 28.86 -24.84
C VAL A 133 -16.81 27.79 -25.52
N LYS A 134 -16.53 27.98 -26.81
CA LYS A 134 -15.75 27.03 -27.61
C LYS A 134 -14.28 27.00 -27.19
N GLY A 135 -13.75 25.80 -26.96
CA GLY A 135 -12.35 25.60 -26.60
C GLY A 135 -12.00 26.09 -25.19
N PHE A 136 -12.99 26.15 -24.29
CA PHE A 136 -12.76 26.50 -22.89
C PHE A 136 -11.80 25.49 -22.23
N ASP A 137 -10.69 26.00 -21.72
CA ASP A 137 -9.72 25.25 -20.92
C ASP A 137 -9.95 25.56 -19.44
N PRO A 138 -10.46 24.60 -18.64
CA PRO A 138 -10.74 24.82 -17.22
C PRO A 138 -9.49 25.18 -16.41
N ASP A 139 -8.32 24.63 -16.75
CA ASP A 139 -7.10 24.83 -15.98
C ASP A 139 -6.50 26.21 -16.27
N ALA A 140 -6.41 26.60 -17.55
CA ALA A 140 -5.96 27.93 -17.92
C ALA A 140 -6.92 29.03 -17.40
N ALA A 141 -8.22 28.79 -17.45
CA ALA A 141 -9.21 29.69 -16.88
C ALA A 141 -9.09 29.78 -15.35
N LYS A 142 -8.83 28.67 -14.65
CA LYS A 142 -8.58 28.63 -13.20
C LYS A 142 -7.31 29.37 -12.81
N GLU A 143 -6.21 29.20 -13.53
CA GLU A 143 -4.97 29.95 -13.31
C GLU A 143 -5.19 31.45 -13.50
N ARG A 144 -5.81 31.84 -14.63
CA ARG A 144 -6.10 33.24 -14.94
C ARG A 144 -7.07 33.85 -13.94
N PHE A 145 -8.05 33.08 -13.48
CA PHE A 145 -8.96 33.47 -12.40
C PHE A 145 -8.19 33.85 -11.14
N PHE A 146 -7.23 33.04 -10.69
CA PHE A 146 -6.43 33.37 -9.51
C PHE A 146 -5.56 34.60 -9.73
N GLU A 147 -4.94 34.77 -10.89
CA GLU A 147 -4.18 35.99 -11.19
C GLU A 147 -5.04 37.26 -11.03
N ILE A 148 -6.24 37.27 -11.63
CA ILE A 148 -7.17 38.40 -11.55
C ILE A 148 -7.70 38.58 -10.13
N TYR A 149 -8.09 37.49 -9.48
CA TYR A 149 -8.64 37.49 -8.13
C TYR A 149 -7.63 38.08 -7.13
N LEU A 150 -6.38 37.62 -7.18
CA LEU A 150 -5.30 38.11 -6.30
C LEU A 150 -4.89 39.56 -6.61
N ASP A 151 -4.80 39.93 -7.90
CA ASP A 151 -4.34 41.27 -8.30
C ASP A 151 -5.40 42.36 -8.08
N LYS A 152 -6.68 42.06 -8.31
CA LYS A 152 -7.74 43.08 -8.26
C LYS A 152 -8.60 43.03 -7.01
N TYR A 153 -8.93 41.85 -6.49
CA TYR A 153 -10.05 41.69 -5.54
C TYR A 153 -9.58 41.29 -4.13
N ALA A 154 -8.69 40.30 -4.00
CA ALA A 154 -8.19 39.76 -2.74
C ALA A 154 -6.86 40.41 -2.30
N LYS A 155 -6.78 41.74 -2.35
CA LYS A 155 -5.61 42.48 -1.83
C LYS A 155 -5.56 42.37 -0.29
N PRO A 156 -4.36 42.31 0.32
CA PRO A 156 -4.24 42.33 1.78
C PRO A 156 -5.01 43.50 2.41
N GLU A 157 -5.73 43.24 3.49
CA GLU A 157 -6.56 44.22 4.20
C GLU A 157 -7.63 44.93 3.34
N SER A 158 -8.09 44.32 2.24
CA SER A 158 -9.17 44.88 1.41
C SER A 158 -10.56 44.83 2.08
N GLY A 159 -10.66 44.26 3.27
CA GLY A 159 -11.87 44.31 4.10
C GLY A 159 -12.89 43.23 3.77
N ILE A 160 -12.45 42.07 3.26
CA ILE A 160 -13.35 40.95 2.93
C ILE A 160 -13.77 40.15 4.16
N GLY A 161 -13.12 40.36 5.31
CA GLY A 161 -13.43 39.63 6.55
C GLY A 161 -14.82 39.98 7.07
N PHE A 162 -15.56 38.98 7.56
CA PHE A 162 -16.82 39.27 8.26
C PHE A 162 -16.55 40.01 9.58
N PRO A 163 -17.32 41.06 9.92
CA PRO A 163 -17.24 41.72 11.21
C PRO A 163 -17.39 40.70 12.37
N GLY A 164 -16.51 40.75 13.37
CA GLY A 164 -16.50 39.81 14.48
C GLY A 164 -15.58 38.58 14.31
N ALA A 165 -15.11 38.30 13.08
CA ALA A 165 -14.25 37.13 12.84
C ALA A 165 -12.92 37.20 13.61
N LEU A 166 -12.23 38.35 13.54
CA LEU A 166 -10.97 38.56 14.25
C LEU A 166 -11.16 38.49 15.77
N GLU A 167 -12.25 39.09 16.25
CA GLU A 167 -12.62 39.13 17.66
C GLU A 167 -12.88 37.72 18.20
N LEU A 168 -13.69 36.91 17.50
CA LEU A 168 -14.04 35.55 17.92
C LEU A 168 -12.83 34.61 17.90
N VAL A 169 -12.01 34.66 16.85
CA VAL A 169 -10.78 33.84 16.77
C VAL A 169 -9.83 34.21 17.92
N THR A 170 -9.68 35.51 18.20
CA THR A 170 -8.85 36.00 19.32
C THR A 170 -9.42 35.56 20.68
N GLU A 171 -10.74 35.61 20.86
CA GLU A 171 -11.40 35.17 22.09
C GLU A 171 -11.23 33.67 22.33
N CYS A 172 -11.39 32.85 21.29
CA CYS A 172 -11.11 31.41 21.34
C CYS A 172 -9.68 31.14 21.82
N LYS A 173 -8.69 31.84 21.24
CA LYS A 173 -7.27 31.71 21.63
C LYS A 173 -7.03 32.15 23.08
N ASN A 174 -7.65 33.24 23.52
CA ASN A 174 -7.54 33.71 24.90
C ASN A 174 -8.15 32.74 25.92
N LYS A 175 -9.13 31.93 25.51
CA LYS A 175 -9.67 30.81 26.32
C LYS A 175 -8.83 29.53 26.27
N GLY A 176 -7.71 29.53 25.53
CA GLY A 176 -6.84 28.37 25.37
C GLY A 176 -7.37 27.32 24.39
N LEU A 177 -8.38 27.66 23.57
CA LEU A 177 -8.83 26.78 22.49
C LEU A 177 -7.84 26.81 21.34
N LYS A 178 -7.64 25.66 20.70
CA LYS A 178 -6.95 25.59 19.41
C LYS A 178 -7.89 26.05 18.30
N VAL A 179 -7.38 26.78 17.31
CA VAL A 179 -8.19 27.27 16.19
C VAL A 179 -7.61 26.84 14.85
N ALA A 180 -8.46 26.38 13.93
CA ALA A 180 -8.04 25.97 12.60
C ALA A 180 -8.93 26.54 11.50
N VAL A 181 -8.36 26.75 10.32
CA VAL A 181 -9.12 26.95 9.08
C VAL A 181 -9.24 25.61 8.36
N ALA A 182 -10.46 25.27 7.93
CA ALA A 182 -10.80 23.99 7.32
C ALA A 182 -11.70 24.23 6.09
N SER A 183 -11.09 24.55 4.95
CA SER A 183 -11.78 25.03 3.75
C SER A 183 -11.64 24.07 2.56
N SER A 184 -12.70 23.97 1.74
CA SER A 184 -12.68 23.28 0.44
C SER A 184 -12.13 24.13 -0.70
N ALA A 185 -11.52 25.29 -0.40
CA ALA A 185 -10.79 26.09 -1.35
C ALA A 185 -9.33 25.63 -1.51
N ASP A 186 -8.72 25.87 -2.68
CA ASP A 186 -7.28 25.69 -2.89
C ASP A 186 -6.47 26.60 -1.96
N ARG A 187 -5.25 26.17 -1.61
CA ARG A 187 -4.39 26.87 -0.66
C ARG A 187 -4.08 28.30 -1.06
N ILE A 188 -3.93 28.53 -2.37
CA ILE A 188 -3.68 29.87 -2.94
C ILE A 188 -4.81 30.83 -2.56
N LYS A 189 -6.06 30.39 -2.68
CA LYS A 189 -7.25 31.18 -2.31
C LYS A 189 -7.34 31.34 -0.79
N VAL A 190 -7.05 30.27 -0.04
CA VAL A 190 -7.07 30.31 1.43
C VAL A 190 -6.11 31.37 1.99
N ASP A 191 -4.86 31.33 1.56
CA ASP A 191 -3.84 32.26 2.04
C ASP A 191 -4.14 33.71 1.62
N ALA A 192 -4.74 33.91 0.46
CA ALA A 192 -5.11 35.24 -0.03
C ALA A 192 -6.30 35.83 0.73
N ASN A 193 -7.36 35.04 0.93
CA ASN A 193 -8.57 35.50 1.61
C ASN A 193 -8.30 35.84 3.08
N LEU A 194 -7.52 35.02 3.79
CA LEU A 194 -7.15 35.31 5.18
C LEU A 194 -6.33 36.62 5.28
N LYS A 195 -5.39 36.87 4.36
CA LYS A 195 -4.65 38.15 4.29
C LYS A 195 -5.56 39.33 3.97
N ALA A 196 -6.48 39.17 3.02
CA ALA A 196 -7.45 40.20 2.63
C ALA A 196 -8.44 40.53 3.77
N ALA A 197 -8.77 39.55 4.61
CA ALA A 197 -9.58 39.69 5.81
C ALA A 197 -8.82 40.28 7.02
N GLY A 198 -7.49 40.48 6.92
CA GLY A 198 -6.67 40.92 8.05
C GLY A 198 -6.42 39.83 9.11
N LEU A 199 -6.68 38.56 8.78
CA LEU A 199 -6.45 37.41 9.65
C LEU A 199 -5.07 36.81 9.35
N SER A 200 -4.10 37.08 10.22
CA SER A 200 -2.75 36.50 10.07
C SER A 200 -2.79 34.98 10.09
N LEU A 201 -2.08 34.33 9.16
CA LEU A 201 -1.94 32.86 9.13
C LEU A 201 -1.41 32.30 10.46
N THR A 202 -0.59 33.08 11.18
CA THR A 202 -0.03 32.68 12.48
C THR A 202 -1.05 32.66 13.63
N MET A 203 -2.26 33.17 13.40
CA MET A 203 -3.35 33.13 14.37
C MET A 203 -3.93 31.73 14.52
N PHE A 204 -3.85 30.93 13.46
CA PHE A 204 -4.39 29.58 13.39
C PHE A 204 -3.31 28.55 13.73
N ASP A 205 -3.69 27.59 14.56
CA ASP A 205 -2.84 26.45 14.93
C ASP A 205 -2.77 25.41 13.79
N ALA A 206 -3.74 25.43 12.87
CA ALA A 206 -3.74 24.64 11.64
C ALA A 206 -4.50 25.35 10.50
N ILE A 207 -4.08 25.10 9.26
CA ILE A 207 -4.78 25.53 8.04
C ILE A 207 -4.84 24.33 7.10
N VAL A 208 -6.06 23.94 6.72
CA VAL A 208 -6.37 22.79 5.87
C VAL A 208 -7.14 23.28 4.64
N SER A 209 -6.67 22.89 3.45
CA SER A 209 -7.19 23.32 2.15
C SER A 209 -7.41 22.12 1.21
N ALA A 210 -8.13 22.33 0.10
CA ALA A 210 -8.55 21.28 -0.83
C ALA A 210 -7.41 20.48 -1.46
N ASP A 211 -6.26 21.11 -1.74
CA ASP A 211 -5.13 20.47 -2.46
C ASP A 211 -4.58 19.21 -1.78
N ALA A 212 -4.90 18.99 -0.49
CA ALA A 212 -4.44 17.85 0.28
C ALA A 212 -5.41 16.66 0.28
N PHE A 213 -6.56 16.73 -0.41
CA PHE A 213 -7.62 15.71 -0.35
C PHE A 213 -8.23 15.39 -1.71
N GLU A 214 -8.50 14.10 -1.93
CA GLU A 214 -9.26 13.63 -3.10
C GLU A 214 -10.77 13.89 -2.94
N ASN A 215 -11.30 13.81 -1.72
CA ASN A 215 -12.70 14.02 -1.40
C ASN A 215 -12.90 15.34 -0.64
N LEU A 216 -13.75 16.22 -1.17
CA LEU A 216 -14.13 17.48 -0.53
C LEU A 216 -15.46 17.33 0.24
N LYS A 217 -15.86 18.36 1.00
CA LYS A 217 -17.16 18.41 1.69
C LYS A 217 -18.28 18.05 0.71
N PRO A 218 -19.22 17.14 1.03
CA PRO A 218 -19.62 16.70 2.37
C PRO A 218 -18.81 15.54 2.98
N ALA A 219 -17.70 15.11 2.36
CA ALA A 219 -16.80 14.16 3.00
C ALA A 219 -16.15 14.79 4.25
N PRO A 220 -15.96 14.03 5.35
CA PRO A 220 -15.47 14.57 6.63
C PRO A 220 -13.96 14.87 6.64
N ASP A 221 -13.23 14.47 5.60
CA ASP A 221 -11.77 14.39 5.49
C ASP A 221 -11.06 15.69 5.92
N ILE A 222 -11.55 16.85 5.46
CA ILE A 222 -10.96 18.16 5.78
C ILE A 222 -11.05 18.47 7.28
N PHE A 223 -12.21 18.21 7.91
CA PHE A 223 -12.39 18.45 9.34
C PHE A 223 -11.61 17.44 10.19
N LEU A 224 -11.61 16.16 9.81
CA LEU A 224 -10.82 15.12 10.46
C LEU A 224 -9.33 15.46 10.43
N ALA A 225 -8.82 15.95 9.29
CA ALA A 225 -7.45 16.40 9.16
C ALA A 225 -7.14 17.62 10.03
N ALA A 226 -8.04 18.61 10.08
CA ALA A 226 -7.87 19.79 10.95
C ALA A 226 -7.80 19.40 12.43
N ALA A 227 -8.77 18.63 12.94
CA ALA A 227 -8.77 18.13 14.31
C ALA A 227 -7.49 17.33 14.63
N LYS A 228 -7.01 16.56 13.67
CA LYS A 228 -5.76 15.79 13.79
C LYS A 228 -4.51 16.67 13.85
N ILE A 229 -4.36 17.68 12.99
CA ILE A 229 -3.22 18.62 13.05
C ILE A 229 -3.22 19.36 14.39
N LEU A 230 -4.40 19.70 14.89
CA LEU A 230 -4.58 20.28 16.22
C LEU A 230 -4.30 19.27 17.35
N GLY A 231 -4.31 17.96 17.10
CA GLY A 231 -4.19 16.94 18.14
C GLY A 231 -5.37 16.98 19.14
N VAL A 232 -6.58 17.22 18.64
CA VAL A 232 -7.81 17.31 19.44
C VAL A 232 -8.81 16.26 18.95
N PRO A 233 -9.44 15.47 19.86
CA PRO A 233 -10.50 14.53 19.47
C PRO A 233 -11.66 15.23 18.77
N THR A 234 -12.28 14.58 17.78
CA THR A 234 -13.43 15.15 17.04
C THR A 234 -14.60 15.50 17.96
N SER A 235 -14.82 14.70 19.01
CA SER A 235 -15.83 14.97 20.04
C SER A 235 -15.58 16.26 20.83
N GLU A 236 -14.34 16.79 20.88
CA GLU A 236 -13.97 18.06 21.53
C GLU A 236 -13.87 19.24 20.54
N CYS A 237 -14.23 19.01 19.27
CA CYS A 237 -14.19 20.02 18.21
C CYS A 237 -15.57 20.63 17.97
N VAL A 238 -15.59 21.94 17.71
CA VAL A 238 -16.76 22.68 17.21
C VAL A 238 -16.41 23.25 15.84
N VAL A 239 -17.23 22.96 14.84
CA VAL A 239 -17.13 23.50 13.48
C VAL A 239 -18.03 24.73 13.34
N ILE A 240 -17.55 25.77 12.66
CA ILE A 240 -18.37 26.91 12.23
C ILE A 240 -18.45 26.89 10.71
N GLU A 241 -19.67 26.88 10.18
CA GLU A 241 -19.96 26.61 8.76
C GLU A 241 -21.19 27.42 8.27
N ASP A 242 -21.29 27.71 6.98
CA ASP A 242 -22.35 28.48 6.33
C ASP A 242 -23.14 27.68 5.27
N ALA A 243 -22.60 26.53 4.83
CA ALA A 243 -23.05 25.72 3.72
C ALA A 243 -23.55 24.33 4.15
N LEU A 244 -24.52 23.80 3.39
CA LEU A 244 -25.13 22.48 3.63
C LEU A 244 -24.10 21.35 3.66
N ALA A 245 -23.20 21.34 2.67
CA ALA A 245 -22.17 20.30 2.53
C ALA A 245 -21.21 20.31 3.73
N GLY A 246 -20.89 21.48 4.27
CA GLY A 246 -20.03 21.58 5.44
C GLY A 246 -20.71 21.15 6.73
N VAL A 247 -21.99 21.46 6.93
CA VAL A 247 -22.76 20.91 8.06
C VAL A 247 -22.81 19.38 7.99
N GLN A 248 -23.05 18.82 6.80
CA GLN A 248 -23.02 17.37 6.57
C GLN A 248 -21.64 16.76 6.85
N ALA A 249 -20.56 17.41 6.41
CA ALA A 249 -19.20 16.97 6.69
C ALA A 249 -18.87 17.00 8.20
N ALA A 250 -19.32 18.02 8.93
CA ALA A 250 -19.13 18.11 10.37
C ALA A 250 -19.87 16.98 11.11
N GLN A 251 -21.10 16.68 10.69
CA GLN A 251 -21.86 15.53 11.20
C GLN A 251 -21.20 14.20 10.89
N ALA A 252 -20.75 14.00 9.64
CA ALA A 252 -20.01 12.82 9.23
C ALA A 252 -18.69 12.65 10.02
N ALA A 253 -18.09 13.76 10.47
CA ALA A 253 -16.91 13.79 11.34
C ALA A 253 -17.23 13.61 12.83
N ASN A 254 -18.52 13.46 13.21
CA ASN A 254 -19.02 13.46 14.59
C ASN A 254 -18.58 14.70 15.39
N MET A 255 -18.63 15.88 14.77
CA MET A 255 -18.32 17.16 15.39
C MET A 255 -19.59 17.99 15.61
N ARG A 256 -19.60 18.82 16.66
CA ARG A 256 -20.65 19.83 16.86
C ARG A 256 -20.50 20.92 15.80
N CYS A 257 -21.61 21.44 15.28
CA CYS A 257 -21.58 22.43 14.21
C CYS A 257 -22.47 23.65 14.54
N ILE A 258 -21.87 24.84 14.53
CA ILE A 258 -22.56 26.13 14.61
C ILE A 258 -22.70 26.66 13.18
N ALA A 259 -23.92 26.65 12.65
CA ALA A 259 -24.16 27.17 11.31
C ALA A 259 -24.41 28.69 11.33
N VAL A 260 -23.91 29.43 10.34
CA VAL A 260 -24.20 30.86 10.13
C VAL A 260 -25.04 31.07 8.88
N LYS A 261 -25.86 32.12 8.86
CA LYS A 261 -26.85 32.39 7.79
C LYS A 261 -26.33 33.31 6.68
N THR A 262 -25.01 33.46 6.58
CA THR A 262 -24.34 34.34 5.62
C THR A 262 -24.56 33.91 4.17
N THR A 263 -24.62 32.59 3.92
CA THR A 263 -24.79 32.03 2.56
C THR A 263 -26.16 31.38 2.34
N LEU A 264 -26.69 30.67 3.35
CA LEU A 264 -27.96 29.95 3.25
C LEU A 264 -28.99 30.43 4.27
N SER A 265 -30.27 30.38 3.87
CA SER A 265 -31.38 30.71 4.78
C SER A 265 -31.48 29.71 5.93
N GLU A 266 -32.02 30.17 7.07
CA GLU A 266 -32.21 29.34 8.27
C GLU A 266 -33.00 28.05 7.99
N ALA A 267 -33.99 28.11 7.09
CA ALA A 267 -34.82 26.95 6.75
C ALA A 267 -34.00 25.84 6.08
N ILE A 268 -33.05 26.19 5.21
CA ILE A 268 -32.17 25.23 4.52
C ILE A 268 -31.14 24.66 5.50
N LEU A 269 -30.55 25.51 6.34
CA LEU A 269 -29.56 25.06 7.33
C LEU A 269 -30.17 24.14 8.39
N LYS A 270 -31.42 24.38 8.83
CA LYS A 270 -32.11 23.49 9.77
C LYS A 270 -32.27 22.06 9.26
N ASP A 271 -32.53 21.89 7.96
CA ASP A 271 -32.68 20.57 7.34
C ASP A 271 -31.37 19.74 7.40
N ALA A 272 -30.23 20.43 7.41
CA ALA A 272 -28.92 19.82 7.55
C ALA A 272 -28.61 19.31 8.97
N GLY A 273 -29.37 19.74 9.99
CA GLY A 273 -29.18 19.36 11.40
C GLY A 273 -27.94 19.93 12.13
N PRO A 274 -27.59 21.22 12.00
CA PRO A 274 -26.52 21.82 12.82
C PRO A 274 -26.91 21.85 14.30
N SER A 275 -25.92 21.89 15.19
CA SER A 275 -26.13 21.97 16.64
C SER A 275 -26.79 23.28 17.06
N MET A 276 -26.51 24.37 16.34
CA MET A 276 -27.18 25.67 16.50
C MET A 276 -27.00 26.54 15.25
N ILE A 277 -27.77 27.63 15.16
CA ILE A 277 -27.71 28.59 14.05
C ILE A 277 -27.54 30.02 14.61
N ARG A 278 -26.68 30.83 13.97
CA ARG A 278 -26.49 32.27 14.23
C ARG A 278 -26.61 33.07 12.92
N ASP A 279 -26.79 34.38 13.02
CA ASP A 279 -26.91 35.25 11.83
C ASP A 279 -25.59 35.28 11.04
N ASP A 280 -24.50 35.63 11.71
CA ASP A 280 -23.13 35.59 11.20
C ASP A 280 -22.13 35.24 12.31
N ILE A 281 -20.84 35.21 11.98
CA ILE A 281 -19.76 34.89 12.93
C ILE A 281 -19.69 35.88 14.11
N GLY A 282 -20.04 37.15 13.91
CA GLY A 282 -20.07 38.18 14.96
C GLY A 282 -21.20 37.99 15.96
N ASN A 283 -22.21 37.18 15.65
CA ASN A 283 -23.27 36.78 16.57
C ASN A 283 -22.97 35.49 17.35
N ILE A 284 -21.82 34.86 17.12
CA ILE A 284 -21.38 33.68 17.90
C ILE A 284 -20.62 34.16 19.13
N SER A 285 -21.15 33.86 20.32
CA SER A 285 -20.45 34.14 21.58
C SER A 285 -19.52 32.99 21.98
N ILE A 286 -18.53 33.26 22.84
CA ILE A 286 -17.69 32.19 23.40
C ILE A 286 -18.50 31.16 24.20
N ASN A 287 -19.65 31.56 24.77
CA ASN A 287 -20.56 30.64 25.47
C ASN A 287 -21.32 29.73 24.50
N ASP A 288 -21.63 30.21 23.29
CA ASP A 288 -22.19 29.36 22.23
C ASP A 288 -21.23 28.21 21.92
N ILE A 289 -19.93 28.51 21.86
CA ILE A 289 -18.87 27.53 21.63
C ILE A 289 -18.69 26.61 22.83
N LEU A 290 -18.54 27.16 24.05
CA LEU A 290 -18.16 26.37 25.23
C LEU A 290 -19.31 25.61 25.88
N THR A 291 -20.54 26.12 25.81
CA THR A 291 -21.71 25.59 26.56
C THR A 291 -22.96 25.41 25.71
N GLY A 292 -22.91 25.67 24.41
CA GLY A 292 -24.07 25.51 23.52
C GLY A 292 -25.15 26.58 23.71
N GLY A 293 -24.80 27.72 24.31
CA GLY A 293 -25.73 28.84 24.54
C GLY A 293 -26.59 28.70 25.79
N SER A 294 -26.36 27.68 26.64
CA SER A 294 -27.02 27.56 27.94
C SER A 294 -26.48 28.61 28.93
N ASP A 295 -27.33 29.55 29.35
CA ASP A 295 -27.05 30.51 30.43
C ASP A 295 -26.98 29.78 31.78
N SER A 296 -25.79 29.33 32.17
CA SER A 296 -25.52 28.79 33.51
C SER A 296 -25.25 29.89 34.54
N THR A 297 -26.20 30.84 34.71
CA THR A 297 -26.37 31.49 36.02
C THR A 297 -27.08 30.51 36.96
N ARG A 298 -26.34 29.55 37.53
CA ARG A 298 -26.73 28.84 38.75
C ARG A 298 -25.53 28.13 39.37
N ASN A 299 -25.06 28.74 40.45
CA ASN A 299 -24.35 28.16 41.60
C ASN A 299 -23.77 26.75 41.42
N SER A 300 -22.45 26.63 41.45
CA SER A 300 -21.83 25.90 42.55
C SER A 300 -20.33 26.16 42.63
N THR A 301 -19.99 26.77 43.76
CA THR A 301 -18.72 26.72 44.46
C THR A 301 -18.19 25.27 44.50
N ALA A 302 -17.20 24.98 43.67
CA ALA A 302 -16.25 23.89 43.87
C ALA A 302 -14.87 24.50 43.57
N MET A 303 -14.26 25.15 44.55
CA MET A 303 -13.23 24.51 45.38
C MET A 303 -12.25 23.70 44.52
N LEU A 304 -11.49 24.39 43.68
CA LEU A 304 -10.10 24.05 43.46
C LEU A 304 -9.30 25.08 44.24
N GLU A 305 -8.74 24.60 45.34
CA GLU A 305 -7.82 25.31 46.21
C GLU A 305 -6.72 25.95 45.36
N GLU A 306 -6.79 27.27 45.23
CA GLU A 306 -5.61 28.07 44.98
C GLU A 306 -4.66 27.81 46.15
N ASN A 307 -3.68 26.95 45.90
CA ASN A 307 -2.43 26.94 46.64
C ASN A 307 -1.81 28.33 46.51
N THR A 308 -2.25 29.23 47.38
CA THR A 308 -1.52 30.42 47.79
C THR A 308 -0.32 29.89 48.57
N VAL A 309 0.69 29.44 47.82
CA VAL A 309 2.05 29.40 48.35
C VAL A 309 2.39 30.86 48.60
N SER A 310 2.29 31.22 49.88
CA SER A 310 2.78 32.45 50.44
C SER A 310 4.17 32.72 49.90
N ASP A 311 4.27 33.69 49.00
CA ASP A 311 5.51 34.19 48.44
C ASP A 311 6.22 35.04 49.51
N LYS A 312 6.75 34.35 50.52
CA LYS A 312 7.79 34.82 51.43
C LYS A 312 9.02 33.96 51.22
N THR A 313 9.54 33.98 50.00
CA THR A 313 10.91 33.55 49.73
C THR A 313 11.55 34.56 48.80
N SER A 314 12.49 35.29 49.37
CA SER A 314 13.47 36.18 48.74
C SER A 314 13.63 36.00 47.23
N ALA A 315 13.37 37.10 46.51
CA ALA A 315 13.75 37.32 45.14
C ALA A 315 15.25 37.03 44.91
N ASN A 316 15.54 35.81 44.44
CA ASN A 316 16.76 35.49 43.71
C ASN A 316 16.35 34.99 42.32
N GLY A 317 15.65 35.85 41.57
CA GLY A 317 15.50 35.68 40.13
C GLY A 317 16.87 35.82 39.46
N PHE A 318 17.19 34.95 38.51
CA PHE A 318 18.45 34.93 37.77
C PHE A 318 18.87 36.36 37.36
N GLN A 319 19.92 36.89 38.00
CA GLN A 319 20.51 38.18 37.67
C GLN A 319 21.31 38.03 36.37
N GLY A 320 20.71 38.39 35.24
CA GLY A 320 21.40 38.53 33.96
C GLY A 320 20.73 39.64 33.14
N SER A 321 21.51 40.40 32.36
CA SER A 321 20.91 41.43 31.51
C SER A 321 20.02 40.78 30.44
N ARG A 322 19.04 41.50 29.89
CA ARG A 322 18.20 40.99 28.77
C ARG A 322 19.03 40.37 27.62
N ARG A 323 20.24 40.90 27.37
CA ARG A 323 21.17 40.35 26.37
C ARG A 323 21.74 38.99 26.78
N ASP A 324 22.00 38.78 28.07
CA ASP A 324 22.50 37.51 28.59
C ASP A 324 21.39 36.45 28.57
N ILE A 325 20.16 36.82 28.93
CA ILE A 325 18.99 35.93 28.82
C ILE A 325 18.78 35.50 27.36
N LEU A 326 18.86 36.43 26.40
CA LEU A 326 18.77 36.11 24.96
C LEU A 326 19.94 35.25 24.47
N ARG A 327 21.18 35.56 24.88
CA ARG A 327 22.38 34.77 24.49
C ARG A 327 22.34 33.36 25.06
N TYR A 328 22.12 33.20 26.37
CA TYR A 328 22.04 31.89 27.00
C TYR A 328 20.78 31.12 26.58
N GLY A 329 19.66 31.80 26.34
CA GLY A 329 18.45 31.19 25.78
C GLY A 329 18.68 30.65 24.37
N SER A 330 19.27 31.47 23.47
CA SER A 330 19.60 31.04 22.10
C SER A 330 20.65 29.91 22.06
N LEU A 331 21.67 29.95 22.94
CA LEU A 331 22.65 28.88 23.08
C LEU A 331 21.99 27.59 23.61
N GLY A 332 21.08 27.69 24.58
CA GLY A 332 20.33 26.55 25.10
C GLY A 332 19.45 25.89 24.04
N ILE A 333 18.78 26.68 23.18
CA ILE A 333 18.02 26.17 22.04
C ILE A 333 18.96 25.50 21.04
N ALA A 334 20.06 26.15 20.65
CA ALA A 334 21.02 25.58 19.71
C ALA A 334 21.62 24.26 20.20
N LEU A 335 22.01 24.18 21.48
CA LEU A 335 22.50 22.96 22.11
C LEU A 335 21.42 21.87 22.15
N SER A 336 20.18 22.23 22.47
CA SER A 336 19.04 21.29 22.43
C SER A 336 18.78 20.77 21.02
N CYS A 337 18.83 21.62 19.99
CA CYS A 337 18.70 21.22 18.59
C CYS A 337 19.86 20.32 18.14
N VAL A 338 21.09 20.64 18.50
CA VAL A 338 22.27 19.81 18.20
C VAL A 338 22.18 18.47 18.91
N TYR A 339 21.79 18.46 20.19
CA TYR A 339 21.56 17.24 20.95
C TYR A 339 20.46 16.40 20.31
N PHE A 340 19.32 17.00 19.98
CA PHE A 340 18.21 16.32 19.30
C PHE A 340 18.65 15.73 17.95
N ALA A 341 19.37 16.50 17.12
CA ALA A 341 19.89 16.01 15.85
C ALA A 341 20.91 14.88 16.03
N ALA A 342 21.76 14.95 17.05
CA ALA A 342 22.72 13.91 17.37
C ALA A 342 22.04 12.62 17.87
N THR A 343 21.01 12.73 18.71
CA THR A 343 20.26 11.58 19.22
C THR A 343 19.33 10.97 18.18
N ASN A 344 18.89 11.76 17.19
CA ASN A 344 18.02 11.32 16.10
C ASN A 344 18.77 11.28 14.75
N TRP A 345 20.07 10.99 14.77
CA TRP A 345 20.93 11.06 13.60
C TRP A 345 20.41 10.24 12.41
N LYS A 346 19.86 9.05 12.65
CA LYS A 346 19.26 8.19 11.61
C LYS A 346 18.09 8.88 10.90
N ALA A 347 17.19 9.52 11.65
CA ALA A 347 16.11 10.32 11.08
C ALA A 347 16.64 11.55 10.32
N MET A 348 17.74 12.15 10.77
CA MET A 348 18.36 13.29 10.10
C MET A 348 19.05 12.93 8.79
N GLN A 349 19.53 11.68 8.62
CA GLN A 349 20.14 11.21 7.36
C GLN A 349 19.11 11.10 6.22
N TYR A 350 17.85 10.85 6.57
CA TYR A 350 16.71 10.79 5.65
C TYR A 350 16.26 12.17 5.15
N ALA A 351 16.41 13.20 5.99
CA ALA A 351 16.01 14.54 5.64
C ALA A 351 16.80 15.05 4.42
N SER A 352 16.08 15.51 3.40
CA SER A 352 16.66 16.18 2.24
C SER A 352 16.49 17.69 2.39
N PRO A 353 17.56 18.46 2.69
CA PRO A 353 17.48 19.91 2.75
C PRO A 353 16.95 20.53 1.44
N LYS A 354 17.25 19.90 0.31
CA LYS A 354 16.74 20.30 -1.00
C LYS A 354 15.24 20.04 -1.13
N ALA A 355 14.72 18.95 -0.57
CA ALA A 355 13.27 18.72 -0.54
C ALA A 355 12.54 19.78 0.29
N LEU A 356 13.08 20.13 1.47
CA LEU A 356 12.55 21.22 2.30
C LEU A 356 12.58 22.55 1.56
N TRP A 357 13.67 22.83 0.84
CA TRP A 357 13.79 24.01 -0.01
C TRP A 357 12.75 24.01 -1.14
N ASN A 358 12.57 22.88 -1.82
CA ASN A 358 11.59 22.71 -2.89
C ASN A 358 10.16 22.91 -2.38
N ALA A 359 9.84 22.41 -1.18
CA ALA A 359 8.54 22.61 -0.54
C ALA A 359 8.30 24.08 -0.16
N LEU A 360 9.34 24.81 0.26
CA LEU A 360 9.26 26.23 0.64
C LEU A 360 9.15 27.18 -0.57
N VAL A 361 9.88 26.90 -1.65
CA VAL A 361 9.96 27.76 -2.83
C VAL A 361 8.92 27.39 -3.90
N GLY A 362 8.37 26.18 -3.83
CA GLY A 362 7.54 25.59 -4.87
C GLY A 362 8.41 25.00 -5.98
N ALA A 363 8.33 23.69 -6.20
CA ALA A 363 8.91 23.05 -7.38
C ALA A 363 7.92 23.12 -8.54
N LYS A 364 8.38 23.49 -9.74
CA LYS A 364 7.57 23.38 -10.96
C LYS A 364 7.43 21.90 -11.31
N SER A 365 6.26 21.34 -11.07
CA SER A 365 5.86 20.00 -11.51
C SER A 365 4.72 20.14 -12.52
N PRO A 366 4.61 19.24 -13.50
CA PRO A 366 3.47 19.26 -14.41
C PRO A 366 2.19 18.88 -13.65
N SER A 367 1.03 19.40 -14.07
CA SER A 367 -0.25 19.04 -13.47
C SER A 367 -0.67 17.63 -13.91
N PHE A 368 -0.97 16.77 -12.94
CA PHE A 368 -1.42 15.40 -13.22
C PHE A 368 -2.96 15.25 -13.13
N THR A 369 -3.70 16.26 -12.69
CA THR A 369 -4.96 16.02 -11.99
C THR A 369 -6.21 15.69 -12.80
N GLN A 370 -6.43 16.03 -14.09
CA GLN A 370 -7.82 15.87 -14.63
C GLN A 370 -8.07 15.41 -16.07
N ASN A 371 -7.12 15.41 -17.01
CA ASN A 371 -7.46 15.09 -18.41
C ASN A 371 -7.14 13.64 -18.82
N GLN A 372 -7.99 12.65 -18.50
CA GLN A 372 -7.83 11.26 -19.02
C GLN A 372 -8.16 11.11 -20.53
N GLY A 373 -8.12 12.18 -21.33
CA GLY A 373 -8.43 12.17 -22.76
C GLY A 373 -7.21 11.95 -23.67
N GLU A 374 -7.48 11.73 -24.97
CA GLU A 374 -6.45 11.48 -26.01
C GLU A 374 -5.41 12.61 -26.14
N GLY A 375 -5.70 13.83 -25.65
CA GLY A 375 -4.79 14.99 -25.71
C GLY A 375 -3.73 15.05 -24.61
N ARG A 376 -3.76 14.18 -23.58
CA ARG A 376 -2.88 14.30 -22.41
C ARG A 376 -1.39 14.17 -22.74
N VAL A 377 -1.03 13.26 -23.64
CA VAL A 377 0.36 13.10 -24.09
C VAL A 377 0.85 14.38 -24.78
N GLN A 378 0.01 15.02 -25.60
CA GLN A 378 0.37 16.26 -26.28
C GLN A 378 0.58 17.41 -25.28
N GLN A 379 -0.24 17.51 -24.22
CA GLN A 379 -0.03 18.48 -23.14
C GLN A 379 1.35 18.33 -22.48
N PHE A 380 1.77 17.08 -22.21
CA PHE A 380 3.11 16.82 -21.69
C PHE A 380 4.22 17.12 -22.72
N VAL A 381 3.98 16.90 -24.01
CA VAL A 381 4.93 17.30 -25.08
C VAL A 381 5.14 18.82 -25.06
N ASP A 382 4.06 19.59 -24.96
CA ASP A 382 4.11 21.05 -24.93
C ASP A 382 4.78 21.56 -23.63
N TYR A 383 4.50 20.92 -22.49
CA TYR A 383 5.21 21.17 -21.23
C TYR A 383 6.72 20.91 -21.35
N ILE A 384 7.14 19.78 -21.93
CA ILE A 384 8.56 19.47 -22.13
C ILE A 384 9.21 20.50 -23.08
N ALA A 385 8.49 20.93 -24.12
CA ALA A 385 8.95 21.98 -25.03
C ALA A 385 9.19 23.32 -24.29
N ASP A 386 8.26 23.72 -23.43
CA ASP A 386 8.38 24.92 -22.60
C ASP A 386 9.57 24.81 -21.63
N LEU A 387 9.69 23.67 -20.94
CA LEU A 387 10.76 23.38 -20.01
C LEU A 387 12.15 23.47 -20.66
N GLU A 388 12.31 22.92 -21.87
CA GLU A 388 13.55 22.99 -22.64
C GLU A 388 13.83 24.40 -23.17
N SER A 389 12.79 25.16 -23.56
CA SER A 389 12.95 26.54 -24.02
C SER A 389 13.45 27.48 -22.91
N LYS A 390 12.97 27.30 -21.68
CA LYS A 390 13.33 28.11 -20.51
C LYS A 390 14.67 27.69 -19.88
N GLN A 391 15.16 26.49 -20.21
CA GLN A 391 16.37 25.90 -19.62
C GLN A 391 16.36 25.86 -18.07
N THR A 392 15.18 25.75 -17.46
CA THR A 392 15.00 25.77 -16.00
C THR A 392 15.13 24.39 -15.35
N ALA A 393 15.15 23.31 -16.13
CA ALA A 393 15.21 21.96 -15.60
C ALA A 393 16.55 21.65 -14.92
N THR A 394 16.47 21.01 -13.76
CA THR A 394 17.65 20.61 -12.98
C THR A 394 18.37 19.46 -13.68
N THR A 395 19.68 19.60 -13.90
CA THR A 395 20.52 18.49 -14.36
C THR A 395 20.71 17.47 -13.24
N VAL A 396 20.50 16.19 -13.54
CA VAL A 396 20.75 15.10 -12.61
C VAL A 396 22.25 14.99 -12.32
N PRO A 397 22.69 14.83 -11.06
CA PRO A 397 24.08 14.54 -10.77
C PRO A 397 24.47 13.17 -11.33
N GLU A 398 25.76 12.98 -11.59
CA GLU A 398 26.28 11.64 -11.88
C GLU A 398 26.21 10.75 -10.63
N PHE A 399 25.99 9.45 -10.84
CA PHE A 399 26.11 8.48 -9.78
C PHE A 399 27.55 8.50 -9.22
N PRO A 400 27.74 8.51 -7.88
CA PRO A 400 29.05 8.39 -7.29
C PRO A 400 29.78 7.13 -7.79
N SER A 401 31.06 7.25 -8.15
CA SER A 401 31.82 6.19 -8.82
C SER A 401 32.08 4.93 -7.99
N LYS A 402 31.74 4.94 -6.71
CA LYS A 402 31.91 3.83 -5.76
C LYS A 402 30.62 3.10 -5.41
N LEU A 403 29.48 3.52 -5.96
CA LEU A 403 28.23 2.80 -5.69
C LEU A 403 28.25 1.43 -6.35
N ASP A 404 27.74 0.45 -5.62
CA ASP A 404 27.53 -0.90 -6.13
C ASP A 404 26.26 -0.96 -6.99
N TRP A 405 26.29 -1.85 -7.98
CA TRP A 405 25.20 -2.05 -8.94
C TRP A 405 24.82 -3.52 -9.04
N LEU A 406 23.53 -3.75 -9.31
CA LEU A 406 22.92 -5.05 -9.59
C LEU A 406 22.24 -5.00 -10.96
N ASN A 407 22.09 -6.17 -11.59
CA ASN A 407 21.54 -6.33 -12.95
C ASN A 407 22.36 -5.67 -14.08
N THR A 408 23.42 -4.91 -13.77
CA THR A 408 24.28 -4.23 -14.74
C THR A 408 25.64 -3.85 -14.14
N ALA A 409 26.57 -3.44 -15.00
CA ALA A 409 27.78 -2.72 -14.58
C ALA A 409 27.45 -1.25 -14.27
N PRO A 410 28.30 -0.51 -13.52
CA PRO A 410 28.02 0.88 -13.16
C PRO A 410 27.70 1.78 -14.36
N LEU A 411 26.54 2.44 -14.31
CA LEU A 411 26.05 3.33 -15.38
C LEU A 411 26.40 4.79 -15.11
N GLN A 412 26.55 5.57 -16.18
CA GLN A 412 26.77 7.02 -16.13
C GLN A 412 25.76 7.77 -17.02
N PHE A 413 25.26 8.91 -16.56
CA PHE A 413 24.31 9.72 -17.32
C PHE A 413 24.90 10.29 -18.61
N ARG A 414 26.15 10.74 -18.56
CA ARG A 414 26.83 11.34 -19.73
C ARG A 414 27.31 10.32 -20.77
N ARG A 415 27.28 9.03 -20.46
CA ARG A 415 27.80 7.97 -21.34
C ARG A 415 26.75 6.90 -21.66
N ASP A 416 26.31 6.15 -20.66
CA ASP A 416 25.51 4.93 -20.86
C ASP A 416 24.02 5.22 -20.95
N LEU A 417 23.52 6.16 -20.13
CA LEU A 417 22.11 6.60 -20.14
C LEU A 417 21.86 7.78 -21.08
N LYS A 418 22.92 8.32 -21.71
CA LYS A 418 22.80 9.41 -22.68
C LYS A 418 21.94 8.95 -23.85
N GLY A 419 21.04 9.83 -24.30
CA GLY A 419 20.13 9.49 -25.40
C GLY A 419 18.90 8.68 -24.98
N LYS A 420 18.70 8.38 -23.69
CA LYS A 420 17.55 7.61 -23.20
C LYS A 420 16.65 8.43 -22.29
N VAL A 421 15.35 8.16 -22.32
CA VAL A 421 14.43 8.59 -21.26
C VAL A 421 14.61 7.63 -20.08
N VAL A 422 14.90 8.15 -18.90
CA VAL A 422 15.18 7.33 -17.70
C VAL A 422 14.15 7.61 -16.62
N ILE A 423 13.55 6.58 -16.04
CA ILE A 423 12.87 6.71 -14.74
C ILE A 423 13.85 6.28 -13.66
N LEU A 424 14.14 7.19 -12.72
CA LEU A 424 14.78 6.85 -11.46
C LEU A 424 13.68 6.51 -10.44
N ASP A 425 13.58 5.25 -10.07
CA ASP A 425 12.67 4.78 -9.02
C ASP A 425 13.41 4.82 -7.68
N PHE A 426 13.03 5.72 -6.78
CA PHE A 426 13.57 5.78 -5.41
C PHE A 426 12.74 4.87 -4.51
N TRP A 427 13.35 3.76 -4.10
CA TRP A 427 12.65 2.70 -3.37
C TRP A 427 13.50 2.13 -2.23
N THR A 428 12.84 1.40 -1.33
CA THR A 428 13.48 0.59 -0.29
C THR A 428 12.67 -0.69 -0.11
N TYR A 429 13.31 -1.83 0.12
CA TYR A 429 12.61 -3.12 0.05
C TYR A 429 11.78 -3.48 1.29
N CYS A 430 11.89 -2.72 2.38
CA CYS A 430 10.99 -2.82 3.53
C CYS A 430 9.61 -2.20 3.30
N CYS A 431 9.50 -1.31 2.31
CA CYS A 431 8.32 -0.47 2.11
C CYS A 431 7.30 -1.18 1.22
N ILE A 432 6.12 -1.53 1.77
CA ILE A 432 5.04 -2.14 0.99
C ILE A 432 4.60 -1.26 -0.19
N ASN A 433 4.65 0.06 -0.01
CA ASN A 433 4.26 1.01 -1.04
C ASN A 433 5.21 0.96 -2.26
N CYS A 434 6.49 0.68 -2.03
CA CYS A 434 7.45 0.43 -3.11
C CYS A 434 7.15 -0.87 -3.84
N MET A 435 6.65 -1.90 -3.16
CA MET A 435 6.33 -3.17 -3.81
C MET A 435 5.12 -3.03 -4.73
N HIS A 436 4.12 -2.23 -4.33
CA HIS A 436 2.92 -1.96 -5.12
C HIS A 436 3.18 -1.33 -6.49
N VAL A 437 4.29 -0.61 -6.66
CA VAL A 437 4.62 0.09 -7.93
C VAL A 437 5.48 -0.75 -8.87
N LEU A 438 6.04 -1.88 -8.43
CA LEU A 438 6.85 -2.74 -9.30
C LEU A 438 6.07 -3.26 -10.53
N PRO A 439 4.78 -3.67 -10.42
CA PRO A 439 3.98 -4.03 -11.60
C PRO A 439 3.75 -2.84 -12.55
N ASP A 440 3.71 -1.61 -12.04
CA ASP A 440 3.59 -0.39 -12.86
C ASP A 440 4.87 -0.17 -13.67
N LEU A 441 6.03 -0.33 -13.03
CA LEU A 441 7.33 -0.22 -13.69
C LEU A 441 7.53 -1.34 -14.73
N GLU A 442 7.18 -2.57 -14.38
CA GLU A 442 7.28 -3.71 -15.29
C GLU A 442 6.40 -3.54 -16.53
N PHE A 443 5.20 -2.95 -16.36
CA PHE A 443 4.34 -2.57 -17.47
C PHE A 443 5.02 -1.58 -18.43
N LEU A 444 5.68 -0.54 -17.90
CA LEU A 444 6.41 0.45 -18.71
C LEU A 444 7.62 -0.18 -19.40
N GLU A 445 8.40 -1.00 -18.70
CA GLU A 445 9.55 -1.73 -19.25
C GLU A 445 9.13 -2.63 -20.42
N LYS A 446 8.00 -3.35 -20.29
CA LYS A 446 7.44 -4.18 -21.38
C LYS A 446 6.93 -3.33 -22.54
N LYS A 447 6.21 -2.24 -22.28
CA LYS A 447 5.63 -1.37 -23.31
C LYS A 447 6.70 -0.67 -24.15
N TYR A 448 7.78 -0.22 -23.51
CA TYR A 448 8.84 0.58 -24.13
C TYR A 448 10.14 -0.20 -24.38
N LYS A 449 10.11 -1.54 -24.34
CA LYS A 449 11.28 -2.42 -24.47
C LYS A 449 12.19 -2.12 -25.67
N ASP A 450 11.61 -1.82 -26.82
CA ASP A 450 12.36 -1.54 -28.07
C ASP A 450 12.59 -0.03 -28.30
N MET A 451 12.24 0.80 -27.32
CA MET A 451 12.42 2.25 -27.34
C MET A 451 13.62 2.66 -26.48
N PRO A 452 14.21 3.84 -26.70
CA PRO A 452 15.33 4.38 -25.91
C PRO A 452 14.85 4.85 -24.53
N PHE A 453 14.41 3.89 -23.73
CA PHE A 453 13.82 4.05 -22.41
C PHE A 453 14.41 3.02 -21.45
N THR A 454 14.61 3.40 -20.18
CA THR A 454 15.03 2.46 -19.14
C THR A 454 14.57 2.93 -17.76
N VAL A 455 14.28 1.98 -16.88
CA VAL A 455 14.09 2.22 -15.45
C VAL A 455 15.42 1.95 -14.75
N VAL A 456 15.77 2.75 -13.76
CA VAL A 456 16.89 2.51 -12.85
C VAL A 456 16.37 2.61 -11.43
N GLY A 457 16.41 1.51 -10.69
CA GLY A 457 16.06 1.48 -9.27
C GLY A 457 17.18 2.10 -8.44
N VAL A 458 16.90 3.22 -7.77
CA VAL A 458 17.79 3.89 -6.82
C VAL A 458 17.41 3.44 -5.42
N HIS A 459 17.98 2.31 -4.99
CA HIS A 459 17.68 1.74 -3.69
C HIS A 459 18.26 2.64 -2.58
N SER A 460 17.38 3.30 -1.83
CA SER A 460 17.73 4.28 -0.79
C SER A 460 17.33 3.71 0.56
N ALA A 461 18.32 3.19 1.30
CA ALA A 461 18.08 2.37 2.50
C ALA A 461 17.46 3.13 3.67
N LYS A 462 16.35 2.64 4.23
CA LYS A 462 15.81 3.10 5.51
C LYS A 462 16.59 2.52 6.69
N PHE A 463 16.86 1.21 6.66
CA PHE A 463 17.51 0.43 7.72
C PHE A 463 19.01 0.22 7.46
N ASP A 464 19.76 -0.18 8.49
CA ASP A 464 21.22 -0.41 8.33
C ASP A 464 21.49 -1.66 7.47
N ASN A 465 20.65 -2.70 7.61
CA ASN A 465 20.71 -3.93 6.81
C ASN A 465 20.47 -3.67 5.31
N GLU A 466 19.61 -2.71 5.00
CA GLU A 466 19.25 -2.32 3.63
C GLU A 466 20.41 -1.65 2.87
N LYS A 467 21.51 -1.30 3.56
CA LYS A 467 22.74 -0.80 2.91
C LYS A 467 23.62 -1.92 2.36
N ASP A 468 23.43 -3.15 2.83
CA ASP A 468 24.21 -4.31 2.41
C ASP A 468 23.79 -4.77 1.01
N LEU A 469 24.76 -4.90 0.10
CA LEU A 469 24.50 -5.25 -1.29
C LEU A 469 23.88 -6.65 -1.44
N ASP A 470 24.25 -7.61 -0.60
CA ASP A 470 23.71 -8.97 -0.67
C ASP A 470 22.24 -8.98 -0.21
N ALA A 471 21.87 -8.16 0.76
CA ALA A 471 20.48 -7.97 1.17
C ALA A 471 19.63 -7.36 0.04
N ILE A 472 20.14 -6.33 -0.64
CA ILE A 472 19.47 -5.74 -1.82
C ILE A 472 19.39 -6.76 -2.96
N ARG A 473 20.43 -7.57 -3.21
CA ARG A 473 20.37 -8.66 -4.20
C ARG A 473 19.27 -9.65 -3.88
N ASN A 474 19.12 -10.04 -2.62
CA ASN A 474 18.02 -10.92 -2.21
C ASN A 474 16.65 -10.27 -2.46
N ALA A 475 16.50 -8.97 -2.20
CA ALA A 475 15.27 -8.24 -2.54
C ALA A 475 15.02 -8.21 -4.06
N VAL A 476 16.03 -7.92 -4.88
CA VAL A 476 15.94 -7.97 -6.36
C VAL A 476 15.47 -9.33 -6.85
N LEU A 477 16.01 -10.41 -6.30
CA LEU A 477 15.61 -11.79 -6.62
C LEU A 477 14.20 -12.12 -6.12
N ARG A 478 13.83 -11.61 -4.94
CA ARG A 478 12.53 -11.84 -4.29
C ARG A 478 11.39 -11.06 -4.95
N TYR A 479 11.65 -9.89 -5.52
CA TYR A 479 10.62 -9.12 -6.21
C TYR A 479 10.69 -9.24 -7.74
N ASP A 480 11.59 -10.10 -8.25
CA ASP A 480 11.86 -10.32 -9.69
C ASP A 480 12.18 -9.04 -10.47
N ILE A 481 12.94 -8.14 -9.83
CA ILE A 481 13.35 -6.86 -10.42
C ILE A 481 14.38 -7.12 -11.52
N SER A 482 14.09 -6.66 -12.74
CA SER A 482 14.92 -6.89 -13.92
C SER A 482 15.71 -5.66 -14.40
N HIS A 483 15.23 -4.45 -14.11
CA HIS A 483 15.98 -3.23 -14.41
C HIS A 483 17.27 -3.12 -13.58
N PRO A 484 18.25 -2.32 -14.05
CA PRO A 484 19.39 -1.86 -13.25
C PRO A 484 18.98 -1.35 -11.87
N VAL A 485 19.70 -1.78 -10.83
CA VAL A 485 19.54 -1.24 -9.46
C VAL A 485 20.89 -0.74 -8.96
N VAL A 486 20.91 0.48 -8.44
CA VAL A 486 22.06 1.09 -7.77
C VAL A 486 21.80 1.17 -6.27
N ASN A 487 22.80 0.82 -5.46
CA ASN A 487 22.75 0.96 -4.02
C ASN A 487 23.10 2.41 -3.61
N ASP A 488 22.09 3.24 -3.38
CA ASP A 488 22.22 4.58 -2.78
C ASP A 488 22.02 4.52 -1.25
N GLY A 489 22.66 3.56 -0.57
CA GLY A 489 22.50 3.32 0.87
C GLY A 489 22.88 4.49 1.79
N ASP A 490 23.63 5.47 1.28
CA ASP A 490 23.94 6.73 1.97
C ASP A 490 23.03 7.90 1.52
N MET A 491 22.02 7.65 0.70
CA MET A 491 21.01 8.63 0.24
C MET A 491 21.62 9.85 -0.47
N TYR A 492 22.69 9.66 -1.25
CA TYR A 492 23.32 10.75 -1.98
C TYR A 492 22.41 11.27 -3.09
N MET A 493 21.95 10.39 -3.98
CA MET A 493 21.05 10.77 -5.07
C MET A 493 19.73 11.30 -4.53
N TRP A 494 19.22 10.67 -3.47
CA TRP A 494 18.03 11.10 -2.72
C TRP A 494 18.10 12.58 -2.31
N ARG A 495 19.20 13.00 -1.66
CA ARG A 495 19.38 14.39 -1.22
C ARG A 495 19.61 15.35 -2.38
N GLU A 496 20.44 14.97 -3.34
CA GLU A 496 20.76 15.83 -4.48
C GLU A 496 19.56 16.08 -5.39
N LEU A 497 18.60 15.16 -5.43
CA LEU A 497 17.37 15.34 -6.22
C LEU A 497 16.20 15.92 -5.42
N GLY A 498 16.32 16.03 -4.09
CA GLY A 498 15.26 16.61 -3.27
C GLY A 498 14.13 15.62 -2.97
N ILE A 499 14.44 14.32 -2.88
CA ILE A 499 13.49 13.27 -2.56
C ILE A 499 13.17 13.29 -1.05
N ASN A 500 11.92 12.98 -0.68
CA ASN A 500 11.45 13.02 0.71
C ASN A 500 10.45 11.92 1.10
N SER A 501 10.15 10.97 0.21
CA SER A 501 9.24 9.84 0.45
C SER A 501 9.55 8.69 -0.49
N TRP A 502 9.23 7.47 -0.04
CA TRP A 502 9.22 6.27 -0.89
C TRP A 502 7.78 5.85 -1.22
N PRO A 503 7.51 5.35 -2.44
CA PRO A 503 8.34 5.48 -3.63
C PRO A 503 8.34 6.92 -4.16
N THR A 504 9.37 7.30 -4.92
CA THR A 504 9.37 8.53 -5.74
C THR A 504 10.02 8.26 -7.09
N PHE A 505 9.39 8.73 -8.16
CA PHE A 505 9.89 8.59 -9.53
C PHE A 505 10.42 9.93 -10.03
N ALA A 506 11.69 9.98 -10.43
CA ALA A 506 12.22 11.11 -11.19
C ALA A 506 12.38 10.71 -12.66
N VAL A 507 11.61 11.34 -13.55
CA VAL A 507 11.75 11.14 -14.99
C VAL A 507 12.84 12.08 -15.50
N VAL A 508 13.82 11.51 -16.20
CA VAL A 508 15.02 12.19 -16.69
C VAL A 508 15.06 12.11 -18.22
N SER A 509 15.33 13.23 -18.86
CA SER A 509 15.46 13.37 -20.30
C SER A 509 16.76 12.76 -20.85
N PRO A 510 16.85 12.54 -22.17
CA PRO A 510 18.05 12.07 -22.88
C PRO A 510 19.33 12.90 -22.67
N ASN A 511 19.19 14.15 -22.24
CA ASN A 511 20.31 15.07 -21.94
C ASN A 511 20.59 15.20 -20.42
N GLY A 512 19.99 14.33 -19.60
CA GLY A 512 20.26 14.28 -18.15
C GLY A 512 19.56 15.37 -17.34
N LYS A 513 18.39 15.87 -17.77
CA LYS A 513 17.59 16.85 -17.01
C LYS A 513 16.35 16.19 -16.42
N VAL A 514 16.01 16.53 -15.19
CA VAL A 514 14.77 16.07 -14.55
C VAL A 514 13.59 16.79 -15.19
N ILE A 515 12.66 16.05 -15.79
CA ILE A 515 11.45 16.58 -16.44
C ILE A 515 10.20 16.48 -15.56
N ALA A 516 10.14 15.47 -14.68
CA ALA A 516 9.07 15.29 -13.73
C ALA A 516 9.58 14.58 -12.46
N GLN A 517 8.97 14.89 -11.32
CA GLN A 517 9.10 14.10 -10.09
C GLN A 517 7.70 13.79 -9.57
N ILE A 518 7.44 12.52 -9.27
CA ILE A 518 6.12 12.01 -8.89
C ILE A 518 6.31 11.11 -7.67
N ALA A 519 5.67 11.43 -6.55
CA ALA A 519 5.83 10.69 -5.29
C ALA A 519 4.58 9.88 -4.97
N GLY A 520 4.77 8.70 -4.38
CA GLY A 520 3.67 7.81 -3.97
C GLY A 520 3.23 6.83 -5.06
N GLU A 521 2.09 6.17 -4.81
CA GLU A 521 1.54 5.11 -5.64
C GLU A 521 0.41 5.61 -6.57
N GLY A 522 -0.02 4.78 -7.53
CA GLY A 522 -1.19 5.09 -8.36
C GLY A 522 -0.89 5.90 -9.62
N HIS A 523 0.40 6.10 -9.93
CA HIS A 523 0.87 6.95 -11.03
C HIS A 523 1.23 6.19 -12.32
N ARG A 524 0.79 4.94 -12.50
CA ARG A 524 1.07 4.14 -13.72
C ARG A 524 0.79 4.94 -15.00
N LYS A 525 -0.42 5.51 -15.10
CA LYS A 525 -0.83 6.27 -16.30
C LYS A 525 -0.04 7.56 -16.44
N ASP A 526 0.29 8.22 -15.35
CA ASP A 526 1.04 9.48 -15.34
C ASP A 526 2.46 9.27 -15.86
N LEU A 527 3.13 8.22 -15.36
CA LEU A 527 4.45 7.80 -15.84
C LEU A 527 4.40 7.40 -17.31
N ASP A 528 3.37 6.66 -17.71
CA ASP A 528 3.17 6.23 -19.10
C ASP A 528 3.03 7.43 -20.05
N ASP A 529 2.16 8.37 -19.72
CA ASP A 529 1.89 9.56 -20.55
C ASP A 529 3.14 10.48 -20.62
N VAL A 530 3.87 10.66 -19.51
CA VAL A 530 5.11 11.47 -19.48
C VAL A 530 6.23 10.80 -20.28
N VAL A 531 6.41 9.48 -20.19
CA VAL A 531 7.40 8.74 -20.98
C VAL A 531 7.06 8.80 -22.46
N ALA A 532 5.79 8.58 -22.83
CA ALA A 532 5.33 8.73 -24.21
C ALA A 532 5.64 10.14 -24.76
N ALA A 533 5.31 11.18 -23.99
CA ALA A 533 5.55 12.56 -24.38
C ALA A 533 7.05 12.88 -24.54
N ALA A 534 7.90 12.40 -23.62
CA ALA A 534 9.33 12.56 -23.70
C ALA A 534 9.91 11.89 -24.95
N LEU A 535 9.53 10.63 -25.23
CA LEU A 535 9.97 9.91 -26.41
C LEU A 535 9.50 10.61 -27.70
N THR A 536 8.28 11.12 -27.76
CA THR A 536 7.77 11.90 -28.90
C THR A 536 8.56 13.19 -29.10
N TYR A 537 8.71 14.01 -28.06
CA TYR A 537 9.41 15.29 -28.15
C TYR A 537 10.88 15.12 -28.54
N TYR A 538 11.63 14.29 -27.81
CA TYR A 538 13.06 14.10 -28.05
C TYR A 538 13.35 13.28 -29.31
N GLY A 539 12.43 12.41 -29.72
CA GLY A 539 12.47 11.74 -31.03
C GLY A 539 12.41 12.75 -32.17
N GLY A 540 11.51 13.74 -32.09
CA GLY A 540 11.46 14.85 -33.04
C GLY A 540 12.72 15.73 -33.05
N LYS A 541 13.53 15.70 -31.98
CA LYS A 541 14.83 16.39 -31.91
C LYS A 541 16.01 15.53 -32.36
N ASN A 542 15.80 14.25 -32.70
CA ASN A 542 16.85 13.30 -33.09
C ASN A 542 17.99 13.17 -32.07
N VAL A 543 17.68 13.23 -30.77
CA VAL A 543 18.68 13.07 -29.69
C VAL A 543 18.61 11.72 -28.98
N LEU A 544 17.70 10.84 -29.41
CA LEU A 544 17.50 9.53 -28.81
C LEU A 544 18.51 8.49 -29.33
N ASP A 545 18.94 7.58 -28.45
CA ASP A 545 19.87 6.48 -28.74
C ASP A 545 19.29 5.13 -28.30
N SER A 546 18.96 4.28 -29.27
CA SER A 546 18.36 2.96 -29.07
C SER A 546 19.37 1.86 -28.73
N THR A 547 20.67 2.16 -28.55
CA THR A 547 21.67 1.16 -28.16
C THR A 547 21.29 0.53 -26.81
N PRO A 548 21.05 -0.78 -26.72
CA PRO A 548 20.65 -1.41 -25.45
C PRO A 548 21.73 -1.32 -24.37
N LEU A 549 21.31 -1.23 -23.11
CA LEU A 549 22.24 -1.30 -21.98
C LEU A 549 22.78 -2.73 -21.80
N PRO A 550 24.06 -2.91 -21.41
CA PRO A 550 24.57 -4.23 -21.05
C PRO A 550 23.92 -4.68 -19.73
N THR A 551 23.04 -5.68 -19.81
CA THR A 551 22.37 -6.28 -18.63
C THR A 551 23.00 -7.62 -18.26
N ARG A 552 23.16 -7.88 -16.96
CA ARG A 552 23.50 -9.18 -16.40
C ARG A 552 22.59 -9.43 -15.21
N LEU A 553 21.47 -10.13 -15.40
CA LEU A 553 20.47 -10.27 -14.36
C LEU A 553 20.97 -11.12 -13.19
N GLU A 554 20.65 -10.71 -11.96
CA GLU A 554 21.04 -11.45 -10.75
C GLU A 554 20.39 -12.85 -10.74
N LYS A 555 19.15 -12.97 -11.20
CA LYS A 555 18.40 -14.24 -11.23
C LYS A 555 19.02 -15.32 -12.10
N ASP A 556 19.81 -14.94 -13.10
CA ASP A 556 20.50 -15.89 -13.98
C ASP A 556 21.78 -16.45 -13.33
N ASN A 557 22.22 -15.89 -12.21
CA ASN A 557 23.51 -16.19 -11.58
C ASN A 557 23.38 -16.76 -10.15
N ASP A 558 22.16 -16.87 -9.59
CA ASP A 558 21.97 -17.35 -8.22
C ASP A 558 21.71 -18.87 -8.16
N PRO A 559 22.63 -19.67 -7.59
CA PRO A 559 22.49 -21.13 -7.55
C PRO A 559 21.33 -21.60 -6.66
N ARG A 560 20.86 -20.79 -5.70
CA ARG A 560 19.77 -21.18 -4.79
C ARG A 560 18.46 -21.37 -5.57
N LEU A 561 18.24 -20.57 -6.61
CA LEU A 561 17.06 -20.65 -7.47
C LEU A 561 16.98 -21.96 -8.25
N ALA A 562 18.11 -22.63 -8.48
CA ALA A 562 18.16 -23.92 -9.17
C ALA A 562 18.20 -25.13 -8.21
N THR A 563 18.57 -24.93 -6.95
CA THR A 563 18.90 -26.02 -6.02
C THR A 563 17.94 -26.15 -4.84
N SER A 564 17.35 -25.06 -4.35
CA SER A 564 16.38 -25.15 -3.25
C SER A 564 14.99 -25.52 -3.78
N PRO A 565 14.26 -26.45 -3.11
CA PRO A 565 12.86 -26.71 -3.42
C PRO A 565 11.94 -25.54 -3.05
N LEU A 566 12.39 -24.63 -2.19
CA LEU A 566 11.67 -23.42 -1.80
C LEU A 566 12.31 -22.18 -2.43
N LYS A 567 11.53 -21.11 -2.53
CA LYS A 567 11.99 -19.79 -2.96
C LYS A 567 11.39 -18.75 -2.00
N PHE A 568 12.24 -18.14 -1.19
CA PHE A 568 11.89 -17.10 -0.20
C PHE A 568 10.62 -17.44 0.62
N PRO A 569 10.62 -18.53 1.42
CA PRO A 569 9.46 -18.88 2.23
C PRO A 569 9.13 -17.78 3.25
N GLY A 570 7.86 -17.39 3.31
CA GLY A 570 7.37 -16.28 4.13
C GLY A 570 7.02 -16.67 5.57
N LYS A 571 5.86 -17.27 5.78
CA LYS A 571 5.29 -17.66 7.07
C LYS A 571 5.02 -19.16 7.19
N LEU A 572 4.78 -19.59 8.42
CA LEU A 572 4.59 -20.99 8.80
C LEU A 572 3.34 -21.13 9.67
N ALA A 573 2.68 -22.28 9.59
CA ALA A 573 1.65 -22.70 10.54
C ALA A 573 1.78 -24.20 10.83
N ILE A 574 1.26 -24.66 11.97
CA ILE A 574 1.35 -26.06 12.39
C ILE A 574 -0.04 -26.60 12.73
N ASP A 575 -0.28 -27.83 12.31
CA ASP A 575 -1.35 -28.71 12.78
C ASP A 575 -0.72 -29.75 13.72
N THR A 576 -0.82 -29.51 15.02
CA THR A 576 -0.20 -30.37 16.04
C THR A 576 -0.87 -31.74 16.14
N LEU A 577 -2.17 -31.82 15.84
CA LEU A 577 -2.94 -33.06 15.96
C LEU A 577 -2.54 -34.09 14.89
N ASN A 578 -2.28 -33.62 13.67
CA ASN A 578 -1.91 -34.49 12.54
C ASN A 578 -0.43 -34.39 12.15
N ASN A 579 0.41 -33.75 12.98
CA ASN A 579 1.84 -33.53 12.75
C ASN A 579 2.15 -32.90 11.38
N ARG A 580 1.39 -31.87 10.96
CA ARG A 580 1.64 -31.17 9.69
C ARG A 580 2.26 -29.80 9.90
N LEU A 581 3.23 -29.47 9.06
CA LEU A 581 3.81 -28.14 8.91
C LEU A 581 3.34 -27.54 7.59
N PHE A 582 2.73 -26.36 7.65
CA PHE A 582 2.35 -25.56 6.50
C PHE A 582 3.40 -24.49 6.24
N ILE A 583 3.84 -24.37 5.00
CA ILE A 583 4.89 -23.46 4.56
C ILE A 583 4.34 -22.62 3.41
N SER A 584 4.34 -21.29 3.55
CA SER A 584 4.09 -20.41 2.40
C SER A 584 5.39 -20.30 1.59
N ASP A 585 5.46 -21.01 0.47
CA ASP A 585 6.58 -20.95 -0.47
C ASP A 585 6.37 -19.74 -1.39
N SER A 586 6.52 -18.55 -0.81
CA SER A 586 5.94 -17.30 -1.31
C SER A 586 6.33 -17.02 -2.76
N ASN A 587 7.59 -17.20 -3.14
CA ASN A 587 8.05 -16.86 -4.49
C ASN A 587 7.95 -18.00 -5.50
N HIS A 588 7.49 -19.17 -5.06
CA HIS A 588 6.89 -20.19 -5.91
C HIS A 588 5.35 -20.12 -5.86
N ASN A 589 4.75 -19.08 -5.29
CA ASN A 589 3.31 -18.82 -5.34
C ASN A 589 2.44 -20.02 -4.91
N ARG A 590 2.88 -20.78 -3.90
CA ARG A 590 2.23 -22.01 -3.45
C ARG A 590 2.33 -22.21 -1.95
N ILE A 591 1.48 -23.11 -1.43
CA ILE A 591 1.58 -23.62 -0.06
C ILE A 591 2.08 -25.05 -0.10
N ILE A 592 3.12 -25.34 0.68
CA ILE A 592 3.67 -26.69 0.87
C ILE A 592 3.25 -27.23 2.23
N VAL A 593 2.84 -28.50 2.26
CA VAL A 593 2.51 -29.23 3.48
C VAL A 593 3.47 -30.41 3.61
N THR A 594 4.17 -30.46 4.74
CA THR A 594 5.02 -31.59 5.13
C THR A 594 4.59 -32.13 6.49
N ASP A 595 5.12 -33.27 6.89
CA ASP A 595 5.16 -33.62 8.31
C ASP A 595 6.21 -32.77 9.07
N LEU A 596 6.32 -32.95 10.38
CA LEU A 596 7.29 -32.24 11.23
C LEU A 596 8.75 -32.71 11.01
N GLU A 597 8.96 -33.77 10.24
CA GLU A 597 10.26 -34.32 9.84
C GLU A 597 10.67 -33.89 8.42
N GLY A 598 9.82 -33.12 7.73
CA GLY A 598 10.07 -32.55 6.41
C GLY A 598 9.65 -33.45 5.24
N ASN A 599 8.95 -34.56 5.47
CA ASN A 599 8.44 -35.40 4.39
C ASN A 599 7.23 -34.73 3.73
N PHE A 600 7.24 -34.65 2.40
CA PHE A 600 6.16 -34.08 1.61
C PHE A 600 4.82 -34.81 1.84
N ILE A 601 3.75 -34.05 2.03
CA ILE A 601 2.36 -34.54 2.13
C ILE A 601 1.56 -34.08 0.92
N VAL A 602 1.43 -32.76 0.73
CA VAL A 602 0.63 -32.16 -0.34
C VAL A 602 1.12 -30.75 -0.67
N GLN A 603 0.85 -30.28 -1.89
CA GLN A 603 1.03 -28.89 -2.29
C GLN A 603 -0.28 -28.30 -2.82
N ILE A 604 -0.44 -26.99 -2.65
CA ILE A 604 -1.60 -26.23 -3.13
C ILE A 604 -1.05 -25.06 -3.96
N GLY A 605 -1.47 -24.96 -5.22
CA GLY A 605 -0.88 -24.01 -6.19
C GLY A 605 0.20 -24.63 -7.07
N SER A 606 -0.11 -25.75 -7.75
CA SER A 606 0.90 -26.59 -8.42
C SER A 606 1.67 -25.93 -9.57
N SER A 607 1.20 -24.83 -10.16
CA SER A 607 1.86 -24.18 -11.30
C SER A 607 3.16 -23.47 -10.95
N GLY A 608 3.30 -22.97 -9.73
CA GLY A 608 4.40 -22.07 -9.36
C GLY A 608 4.25 -20.62 -9.85
N GLU A 609 3.30 -20.38 -10.75
CA GLU A 609 3.07 -19.10 -11.41
C GLU A 609 2.22 -18.17 -10.55
N GLU A 610 2.43 -16.86 -10.67
CA GLU A 610 1.55 -15.88 -10.06
C GLU A 610 0.14 -15.97 -10.65
N GLY A 611 -0.87 -15.84 -9.79
CA GLY A 611 -2.26 -15.79 -10.24
C GLY A 611 -3.24 -15.64 -9.09
N PHE A 612 -4.48 -15.31 -9.45
CA PHE A 612 -5.59 -15.19 -8.51
C PHE A 612 -6.74 -16.08 -8.97
N GLN A 613 -6.66 -17.35 -8.59
CA GLN A 613 -7.62 -18.37 -9.02
C GLN A 613 -8.03 -19.27 -7.85
N ASP A 614 -9.34 -19.41 -7.66
CA ASP A 614 -9.96 -20.40 -6.78
C ASP A 614 -10.12 -21.74 -7.53
N GLY A 615 -10.25 -22.86 -6.83
CA GLY A 615 -10.41 -24.16 -7.47
C GLY A 615 -9.94 -25.33 -6.64
N SER A 616 -9.61 -26.43 -7.30
CA SER A 616 -8.89 -27.57 -6.69
C SER A 616 -7.49 -27.15 -6.24
N PHE A 617 -6.79 -28.00 -5.49
CA PHE A 617 -5.39 -27.74 -5.14
C PHE A 617 -4.45 -27.59 -6.35
N GLU A 618 -4.78 -28.21 -7.49
CA GLU A 618 -4.00 -28.11 -8.74
C GLU A 618 -4.32 -26.86 -9.56
N ASP A 619 -5.57 -26.39 -9.50
CA ASP A 619 -6.07 -25.24 -10.27
C ASP A 619 -5.90 -23.91 -9.55
N ALA A 620 -5.89 -23.92 -8.22
CA ALA A 620 -5.72 -22.72 -7.42
C ALA A 620 -4.39 -22.03 -7.74
N ALA A 621 -4.39 -20.71 -7.64
CA ALA A 621 -3.19 -19.89 -7.80
C ALA A 621 -3.14 -18.80 -6.72
N PHE A 622 -1.92 -18.46 -6.31
CA PHE A 622 -1.61 -17.41 -5.35
C PHE A 622 -0.64 -16.41 -5.97
N ASN A 623 -0.39 -15.30 -5.27
CA ASN A 623 0.65 -14.35 -5.61
C ASN A 623 1.36 -13.92 -4.34
N ARG A 624 2.57 -14.46 -4.14
CA ARG A 624 3.41 -14.24 -2.95
C ARG A 624 2.65 -14.39 -1.62
N PRO A 625 2.02 -15.55 -1.35
CA PRO A 625 1.31 -15.77 -0.09
C PRO A 625 2.27 -15.66 1.10
N GLN A 626 1.80 -15.05 2.19
CA GLN A 626 2.56 -14.84 3.42
C GLN A 626 1.87 -15.58 4.58
N GLY A 627 1.23 -14.85 5.51
CA GLY A 627 0.60 -15.38 6.71
C GLY A 627 -0.29 -16.59 6.54
N LEU A 628 -0.21 -17.49 7.51
CA LEU A 628 -0.97 -18.73 7.57
C LEU A 628 -1.60 -18.89 8.96
N ALA A 629 -2.88 -19.24 9.03
CA ALA A 629 -3.56 -19.55 10.29
C ALA A 629 -4.43 -20.79 10.16
N TYR A 630 -4.17 -21.80 11.02
CA TYR A 630 -4.86 -23.09 10.95
C TYR A 630 -6.07 -23.17 11.88
N ASN A 631 -7.18 -23.67 11.36
CA ASN A 631 -8.39 -24.02 12.10
C ASN A 631 -8.48 -25.54 12.24
N ALA A 632 -8.03 -26.07 13.38
CA ALA A 632 -8.00 -27.51 13.65
C ALA A 632 -9.39 -28.16 13.69
N LYS A 633 -10.44 -27.41 14.07
CA LYS A 633 -11.81 -27.94 14.20
C LYS A 633 -12.43 -28.26 12.84
N LYS A 634 -12.19 -27.40 11.84
CA LYS A 634 -12.75 -27.56 10.48
C LYS A 634 -11.73 -28.09 9.47
N ASN A 635 -10.48 -28.26 9.87
CA ASN A 635 -9.36 -28.61 8.99
C ASN A 635 -9.20 -27.62 7.82
N LEU A 636 -9.21 -26.32 8.15
CA LEU A 636 -9.07 -25.22 7.20
C LEU A 636 -7.78 -24.44 7.47
N LEU A 637 -7.15 -23.92 6.43
CA LEU A 637 -6.01 -23.00 6.54
C LEU A 637 -6.36 -21.66 5.89
N TYR A 638 -6.29 -20.58 6.66
CA TYR A 638 -6.43 -19.22 6.16
C TYR A 638 -5.07 -18.72 5.65
N VAL A 639 -5.07 -18.05 4.51
CA VAL A 639 -3.87 -17.59 3.82
C VAL A 639 -3.99 -16.11 3.50
N ALA A 640 -3.00 -15.33 3.91
CA ALA A 640 -2.81 -13.97 3.45
C ALA A 640 -2.13 -14.00 2.08
N ASP A 641 -2.90 -13.77 1.02
CA ASP A 641 -2.43 -13.77 -0.37
C ASP A 641 -2.07 -12.34 -0.76
N THR A 642 -0.87 -11.93 -0.35
CA THR A 642 -0.47 -10.53 -0.17
C THR A 642 -0.58 -9.69 -1.44
N GLU A 643 0.01 -10.14 -2.55
CA GLU A 643 0.02 -9.38 -3.82
C GLU A 643 -1.27 -9.56 -4.62
N ASN A 644 -2.13 -10.51 -4.25
CA ASN A 644 -3.51 -10.54 -4.73
C ASN A 644 -4.46 -9.70 -3.87
N HIS A 645 -3.92 -9.07 -2.81
CA HIS A 645 -4.68 -8.31 -1.84
C HIS A 645 -5.94 -9.06 -1.37
N ALA A 646 -5.77 -10.33 -0.99
CA ALA A 646 -6.87 -11.25 -0.71
C ALA A 646 -6.62 -12.09 0.55
N LEU A 647 -7.72 -12.47 1.21
CA LEU A 647 -7.75 -13.52 2.21
C LEU A 647 -8.30 -14.79 1.54
N ARG A 648 -7.52 -15.86 1.57
CA ARG A 648 -7.89 -17.16 0.98
C ARG A 648 -8.12 -18.20 2.06
N GLU A 649 -8.87 -19.22 1.74
CA GLU A 649 -9.09 -20.41 2.57
C GLU A 649 -8.74 -21.65 1.77
N ILE A 650 -7.97 -22.54 2.39
CA ILE A 650 -7.68 -23.88 1.90
C ILE A 650 -8.47 -24.86 2.76
N ASP A 651 -9.39 -25.58 2.11
CA ASP A 651 -10.19 -26.65 2.70
C ASP A 651 -9.54 -28.00 2.38
N PHE A 652 -9.00 -28.66 3.41
CA PHE A 652 -8.37 -29.98 3.28
C PHE A 652 -9.36 -31.15 3.28
N VAL A 653 -10.63 -30.92 3.61
CA VAL A 653 -11.68 -31.94 3.53
C VAL A 653 -12.21 -32.02 2.09
N ASN A 654 -12.43 -30.87 1.46
CA ASN A 654 -12.96 -30.78 0.10
C ASN A 654 -11.89 -30.56 -0.97
N GLU A 655 -10.62 -30.45 -0.58
CA GLU A 655 -9.44 -30.21 -1.44
C GLU A 655 -9.62 -28.99 -2.37
N ARG A 656 -10.10 -27.89 -1.81
CA ARG A 656 -10.39 -26.67 -2.56
C ARG A 656 -9.82 -25.41 -1.91
N VAL A 657 -9.52 -24.43 -2.76
CA VAL A 657 -9.17 -23.06 -2.37
C VAL A 657 -10.30 -22.13 -2.75
N GLN A 658 -10.67 -21.23 -1.84
CA GLN A 658 -11.65 -20.17 -2.08
C GLN A 658 -11.18 -18.82 -1.55
N THR A 659 -11.68 -17.75 -2.16
CA THR A 659 -11.44 -16.38 -1.70
C THR A 659 -12.51 -15.96 -0.69
N LEU A 660 -12.08 -15.53 0.49
CA LEU A 660 -12.95 -15.04 1.57
C LEU A 660 -13.16 -13.52 1.52
N ALA A 661 -12.13 -12.77 1.11
CA ALA A 661 -12.16 -11.32 0.94
C ALA A 661 -11.07 -10.89 -0.06
N GLY A 662 -11.27 -9.74 -0.72
CA GLY A 662 -10.39 -9.27 -1.81
C GLY A 662 -10.78 -9.83 -3.18
N ASN A 663 -10.30 -9.21 -4.24
CA ASN A 663 -10.61 -9.57 -5.62
C ASN A 663 -9.40 -9.49 -6.59
N GLY A 664 -8.17 -9.44 -6.06
CA GLY A 664 -6.97 -9.22 -6.88
C GLY A 664 -6.59 -7.75 -7.06
N THR A 665 -7.41 -6.80 -6.59
CA THR A 665 -7.12 -5.35 -6.70
C THR A 665 -6.89 -4.71 -5.35
N LYS A 666 -5.94 -3.77 -5.30
CA LYS A 666 -5.59 -3.01 -4.10
C LYS A 666 -6.75 -2.14 -3.65
N GLY A 667 -7.12 -2.26 -2.37
CA GLY A 667 -8.16 -1.47 -1.73
C GLY A 667 -7.67 -0.14 -1.16
N SER A 668 -8.56 0.84 -1.11
CA SER A 668 -8.38 2.15 -0.46
C SER A 668 -9.41 2.44 0.65
N ASP A 669 -10.19 1.42 1.03
CA ASP A 669 -11.20 1.49 2.09
C ASP A 669 -10.56 1.32 3.47
N TYR A 670 -10.73 2.27 4.38
CA TYR A 670 -10.14 2.24 5.73
C TYR A 670 -11.12 1.81 6.84
N GLN A 671 -12.36 1.44 6.48
CA GLN A 671 -13.41 1.04 7.42
C GLN A 671 -13.83 -0.42 7.23
N GLY A 672 -14.05 -0.83 5.98
CA GLY A 672 -14.58 -2.13 5.63
C GLY A 672 -16.09 -2.29 5.92
N GLY A 673 -16.52 -3.53 6.16
CA GLY A 673 -17.92 -3.88 6.43
C GLY A 673 -18.63 -4.60 5.28
N ARG A 674 -17.93 -4.90 4.18
CA ARG A 674 -18.46 -5.65 3.03
C ARG A 674 -18.08 -7.13 3.14
N LYS A 675 -18.74 -7.95 2.31
CA LYS A 675 -18.57 -9.41 2.27
C LYS A 675 -17.89 -9.88 0.99
N GLY A 676 -17.06 -10.93 1.10
CA GLY A 676 -16.46 -11.59 -0.05
C GLY A 676 -15.60 -10.64 -0.89
N THR A 677 -15.62 -10.85 -2.20
CA THR A 677 -14.88 -10.06 -3.19
C THR A 677 -15.29 -8.59 -3.29
N LYS A 678 -16.38 -8.18 -2.63
CA LYS A 678 -16.79 -6.76 -2.56
C LYS A 678 -15.99 -5.97 -1.54
N GLN A 679 -15.34 -6.64 -0.58
CA GLN A 679 -14.43 -6.01 0.35
C GLN A 679 -13.02 -6.09 -0.22
N LEU A 680 -12.52 -4.95 -0.70
CA LEU A 680 -11.13 -4.84 -1.12
C LEU A 680 -10.23 -4.78 0.11
N LEU A 681 -9.06 -5.39 0.00
CA LEU A 681 -8.01 -5.37 1.00
C LEU A 681 -6.78 -4.69 0.40
N ASN A 682 -5.82 -4.32 1.24
CA ASN A 682 -4.54 -3.76 0.82
C ASN A 682 -3.38 -4.48 1.53
N SER A 683 -2.80 -5.45 0.83
CA SER A 683 -1.61 -6.21 1.24
C SER A 683 -1.71 -6.84 2.64
N PRO A 684 -2.63 -7.81 2.82
CA PRO A 684 -2.64 -8.64 4.01
C PRO A 684 -1.31 -9.39 4.11
N TRP A 685 -0.58 -9.21 5.20
CA TRP A 685 0.76 -9.76 5.35
C TRP A 685 0.81 -10.95 6.31
N ASP A 686 0.02 -10.91 7.38
CA ASP A 686 -0.07 -12.01 8.33
C ASP A 686 -1.49 -12.20 8.85
N VAL A 687 -1.81 -13.42 9.32
CA VAL A 687 -3.12 -13.77 9.86
C VAL A 687 -3.02 -14.64 11.10
N CYS A 688 -3.98 -14.52 12.01
CA CYS A 688 -4.18 -15.47 13.10
C CYS A 688 -5.68 -15.78 13.28
N PHE A 689 -5.99 -16.98 13.78
CA PHE A 689 -7.35 -17.47 13.92
C PHE A 689 -7.76 -17.59 15.38
N GLU A 690 -8.84 -16.91 15.76
CA GLU A 690 -9.44 -16.93 17.09
C GLU A 690 -10.64 -17.91 17.09
N PRO A 691 -10.53 -19.06 17.77
CA PRO A 691 -11.46 -20.17 17.59
C PRO A 691 -12.80 -20.02 18.33
N VAL A 692 -12.92 -19.15 19.34
CA VAL A 692 -14.12 -18.99 20.17
C VAL A 692 -15.18 -18.20 19.43
N ASN A 693 -14.83 -17.06 18.81
CA ASN A 693 -15.76 -16.25 18.02
C ASN A 693 -15.64 -16.51 16.50
N GLU A 694 -14.83 -17.50 16.11
CA GLU A 694 -14.52 -17.85 14.71
C GLU A 694 -14.14 -16.60 13.89
N LYS A 695 -13.10 -15.87 14.35
CA LYS A 695 -12.56 -14.69 13.69
C LYS A 695 -11.16 -14.93 13.16
N VAL A 696 -10.85 -14.38 11.99
CA VAL A 696 -9.49 -14.28 11.48
C VAL A 696 -9.05 -12.82 11.61
N TYR A 697 -8.02 -12.55 12.42
CA TYR A 697 -7.39 -11.24 12.45
C TYR A 697 -6.32 -11.16 11.36
N ILE A 698 -6.22 -10.01 10.71
CA ILE A 698 -5.40 -9.79 9.53
C ILE A 698 -4.51 -8.57 9.78
N ALA A 699 -3.20 -8.75 9.71
CA ALA A 699 -2.24 -7.67 9.70
C ALA A 699 -2.19 -7.05 8.30
N MET A 700 -2.81 -5.88 8.15
CA MET A 700 -2.95 -5.16 6.89
C MET A 700 -1.80 -4.16 6.74
N ALA A 701 -0.73 -4.57 6.07
CA ALA A 701 0.47 -3.75 5.93
C ALA A 701 0.20 -2.46 5.14
N GLY A 702 -0.50 -2.57 4.00
CA GLY A 702 -0.76 -1.43 3.10
C GLY A 702 -1.82 -0.44 3.59
N GLN A 703 -2.60 -0.80 4.61
CA GLN A 703 -3.59 0.08 5.26
C GLN A 703 -3.16 0.51 6.66
N HIS A 704 -1.99 0.06 7.15
CA HIS A 704 -1.48 0.45 8.47
C HIS A 704 -2.46 0.11 9.61
N GLN A 705 -3.12 -1.05 9.52
CA GLN A 705 -4.26 -1.45 10.36
C GLN A 705 -4.24 -2.95 10.69
N ILE A 706 -5.00 -3.34 11.72
CA ILE A 706 -5.40 -4.72 11.97
C ILE A 706 -6.89 -4.85 11.65
N TRP A 707 -7.22 -5.81 10.79
CA TRP A 707 -8.58 -6.08 10.34
C TRP A 707 -9.08 -7.39 10.95
N GLU A 708 -10.39 -7.59 10.95
CA GLU A 708 -11.04 -8.85 11.30
C GLU A 708 -11.92 -9.34 10.14
N TYR A 709 -11.88 -10.63 9.87
CA TYR A 709 -12.85 -11.38 9.08
C TYR A 709 -13.66 -12.28 10.02
N SER A 710 -14.99 -12.17 9.99
CA SER A 710 -15.85 -13.11 10.71
C SER A 710 -16.25 -14.28 9.83
N VAL A 711 -15.91 -15.50 10.25
CA VAL A 711 -16.30 -16.73 9.56
C VAL A 711 -17.83 -16.96 9.63
N LEU A 712 -18.50 -16.37 10.61
CA LEU A 712 -19.94 -16.56 10.84
C LEU A 712 -20.81 -15.81 9.82
N ASP A 713 -20.42 -14.59 9.47
CA ASP A 713 -21.20 -13.74 8.56
C ASP A 713 -20.47 -13.36 7.26
N GLY A 714 -19.17 -13.64 7.15
CA GLY A 714 -18.34 -13.33 5.99
C GLY A 714 -17.99 -11.85 5.82
N ILE A 715 -18.16 -11.01 6.85
CA ILE A 715 -17.82 -9.59 6.84
C ILE A 715 -16.35 -9.40 7.19
N THR A 716 -15.65 -8.54 6.43
CA THR A 716 -14.30 -8.06 6.80
C THR A 716 -14.33 -6.57 7.09
N ARG A 717 -13.72 -6.13 8.19
CA ARG A 717 -13.67 -4.72 8.61
C ARG A 717 -12.44 -4.41 9.44
N VAL A 718 -12.17 -3.13 9.64
CA VAL A 718 -11.13 -2.69 10.59
C VAL A 718 -11.47 -3.12 12.02
N PHE A 719 -10.48 -3.63 12.73
CA PHE A 719 -10.55 -3.94 14.16
C PHE A 719 -9.73 -2.94 14.99
N SER A 720 -8.54 -2.59 14.53
CA SER A 720 -7.62 -1.65 15.20
C SER A 720 -6.82 -0.83 14.20
N GLY A 721 -6.51 0.42 14.55
CA GLY A 721 -5.70 1.33 13.74
C GLY A 721 -6.54 2.34 12.95
N ASN A 722 -6.09 3.59 12.92
CA ASN A 722 -6.73 4.68 12.20
C ASN A 722 -6.20 4.91 10.75
N GLY A 723 -5.34 4.02 10.25
CA GLY A 723 -4.84 4.09 8.87
C GLY A 723 -3.63 4.99 8.64
N TYR A 724 -3.12 5.69 9.66
CA TYR A 724 -1.88 6.46 9.53
C TYR A 724 -0.65 5.61 9.85
N GLU A 725 0.42 5.77 9.06
CA GLU A 725 1.71 5.11 9.29
C GLU A 725 2.47 5.74 10.48
N ARG A 726 2.31 5.20 11.69
CA ARG A 726 2.92 5.73 12.93
C ARG A 726 3.19 4.68 14.00
N ASN A 727 4.06 5.01 14.94
CA ASN A 727 4.26 4.28 16.20
C ASN A 727 3.34 4.74 17.34
N LEU A 728 2.03 4.90 17.08
CA LEU A 728 1.09 5.43 18.07
C LEU A 728 0.33 4.32 18.80
N ASN A 729 0.49 4.29 20.12
CA ASN A 729 -0.23 3.40 21.01
C ASN A 729 -1.39 4.16 21.67
N GLY A 730 -2.57 3.55 21.76
CA GLY A 730 -3.77 4.16 22.30
C GLY A 730 -4.74 3.14 22.89
N SER A 731 -5.71 3.60 23.68
CA SER A 731 -6.66 2.72 24.37
C SER A 731 -7.83 2.25 23.48
N THR A 732 -7.93 2.73 22.25
CA THR A 732 -9.01 2.42 21.30
C THR A 732 -8.45 2.25 19.88
N PRO A 733 -9.25 1.73 18.92
CA PRO A 733 -8.84 1.58 17.53
C PRO A 733 -8.46 2.93 16.89
N GLN A 734 -9.22 3.98 17.18
CA GLN A 734 -9.06 5.32 16.57
C GLN A 734 -7.85 6.08 17.14
N THR A 735 -7.45 5.75 18.38
CA THR A 735 -6.27 6.35 19.04
C THR A 735 -5.00 5.51 18.82
N THR A 736 -5.10 4.40 18.09
CA THR A 736 -3.98 3.54 17.70
C THR A 736 -3.63 3.78 16.23
N SER A 737 -2.34 3.76 15.91
CA SER A 737 -1.82 3.77 14.54
C SER A 737 -0.70 2.75 14.43
N PHE A 738 -0.67 1.97 13.36
CA PHE A 738 0.45 1.08 13.06
C PHE A 738 1.32 1.69 11.96
N ALA A 739 2.57 1.26 11.83
CA ALA A 739 3.38 1.63 10.68
C ALA A 739 3.13 0.62 9.57
N GLN A 740 3.68 -0.59 9.60
CA GLN A 740 3.29 -1.65 8.67
C GLN A 740 3.26 -2.97 9.44
N PRO A 741 2.10 -3.35 10.02
CA PRO A 741 2.00 -4.57 10.79
C PRO A 741 2.20 -5.79 9.87
N SER A 742 3.19 -6.63 10.19
CA SER A 742 3.60 -7.76 9.34
C SER A 742 3.65 -9.10 10.09
N GLY A 743 3.44 -9.08 11.40
CA GLY A 743 3.33 -10.29 12.21
C GLY A 743 2.18 -10.17 13.19
N ILE A 744 1.38 -11.23 13.35
CA ILE A 744 0.30 -11.27 14.34
C ILE A 744 0.18 -12.66 14.99
N SER A 745 0.08 -12.70 16.32
CA SER A 745 -0.10 -13.95 17.06
C SER A 745 -1.00 -13.75 18.27
N LEU A 746 -1.92 -14.68 18.51
CA LEU A 746 -2.81 -14.63 19.68
C LEU A 746 -2.10 -15.07 20.95
N GLY A 747 -2.42 -14.43 22.07
CA GLY A 747 -2.10 -14.95 23.39
C GLY A 747 -2.96 -16.16 23.76
N PRO A 748 -2.48 -17.06 24.64
CA PRO A 748 -3.18 -18.30 24.99
C PRO A 748 -4.52 -18.07 25.72
N ASP A 749 -4.71 -16.91 26.36
CA ASP A 749 -5.97 -16.56 27.03
C ASP A 749 -6.96 -15.80 26.13
N LEU A 750 -6.60 -15.56 24.86
CA LEU A 750 -7.40 -14.87 23.84
C LEU A 750 -7.87 -13.47 24.25
N LYS A 751 -7.16 -12.81 25.16
CA LYS A 751 -7.43 -11.41 25.52
C LYS A 751 -6.59 -10.43 24.72
N GLU A 752 -5.42 -10.87 24.28
CA GLU A 752 -4.46 -10.04 23.56
C GLU A 752 -3.97 -10.74 22.30
N ALA A 753 -3.64 -9.94 21.28
CA ALA A 753 -2.80 -10.35 20.17
C ALA A 753 -1.47 -9.57 20.24
N TYR A 754 -0.40 -10.17 19.76
CA TYR A 754 0.92 -9.56 19.69
C TYR A 754 1.23 -9.23 18.24
N ILE A 755 1.64 -7.99 18.00
CA ILE A 755 1.86 -7.43 16.66
C ILE A 755 3.35 -7.14 16.49
N ALA A 756 3.94 -7.62 15.40
CA ALA A 756 5.21 -7.12 14.90
C ALA A 756 4.90 -5.99 13.90
N ASP A 757 5.19 -4.76 14.32
CA ASP A 757 4.99 -3.57 13.49
C ASP A 757 6.32 -3.13 12.89
N SER A 758 6.60 -3.66 11.71
CA SER A 758 7.93 -3.76 11.10
C SER A 758 8.55 -2.40 10.86
N GLU A 759 7.80 -1.47 10.26
CA GLU A 759 8.32 -0.15 9.91
C GLU A 759 8.57 0.74 11.12
N SER A 760 7.92 0.46 12.25
CA SER A 760 8.19 1.12 13.54
C SER A 760 9.24 0.40 14.38
N SER A 761 9.75 -0.75 13.91
CA SER A 761 10.68 -1.62 14.63
C SER A 761 10.22 -1.91 16.06
N SER A 762 8.94 -2.25 16.21
CA SER A 762 8.32 -2.47 17.52
C SER A 762 7.49 -3.75 17.60
N ILE A 763 7.40 -4.28 18.81
CA ILE A 763 6.46 -5.34 19.18
C ILE A 763 5.42 -4.72 20.12
N ARG A 764 4.14 -4.95 19.82
CA ARG A 764 3.01 -4.37 20.56
C ARG A 764 2.04 -5.44 21.02
N ALA A 765 1.36 -5.17 22.13
CA ALA A 765 0.20 -5.94 22.54
C ALA A 765 -1.06 -5.17 22.15
N LEU A 766 -1.95 -5.83 21.41
CA LEU A 766 -3.27 -5.39 21.00
C LEU A 766 -4.31 -6.03 21.93
N ASP A 767 -5.13 -5.22 22.57
CA ASP A 767 -6.22 -5.67 23.42
C ASP A 767 -7.43 -6.06 22.55
N LEU A 768 -7.87 -7.32 22.63
CA LEU A 768 -8.92 -7.87 21.78
C LEU A 768 -10.34 -7.46 22.20
N GLN A 769 -10.49 -6.80 23.35
CA GLN A 769 -11.78 -6.26 23.80
C GLN A 769 -11.97 -4.81 23.33
N THR A 770 -10.94 -4.00 23.48
CA THR A 770 -10.98 -2.55 23.22
C THR A 770 -10.46 -2.20 21.82
N GLY A 771 -9.65 -3.04 21.20
CA GLY A 771 -8.93 -2.74 19.96
C GLY A 771 -7.83 -1.68 20.11
N GLY A 772 -7.47 -1.30 21.35
CA GLY A 772 -6.32 -0.46 21.66
C GLY A 772 -5.01 -1.24 21.70
N SER A 773 -3.88 -0.55 21.60
CA SER A 773 -2.54 -1.16 21.65
C SER A 773 -1.62 -0.51 22.69
N ARG A 774 -0.62 -1.27 23.14
CA ARG A 774 0.49 -0.77 23.97
C ARG A 774 1.84 -1.32 23.52
N LEU A 775 2.87 -0.54 23.77
CA LEU A 775 4.24 -0.90 23.45
C LEU A 775 4.78 -1.98 24.41
N LEU A 776 5.33 -3.06 23.85
CA LEU A 776 6.11 -4.06 24.59
C LEU A 776 7.61 -3.87 24.42
N ALA A 777 8.09 -3.70 23.18
CA ALA A 777 9.51 -3.53 22.88
C ALA A 777 9.73 -2.72 21.60
N GLY A 778 10.88 -2.05 21.50
CA GLY A 778 11.25 -1.30 20.29
C GLY A 778 10.52 0.02 20.13
N GLY A 779 10.66 0.65 18.96
CA GLY A 779 10.01 1.90 18.59
C GLY A 779 10.35 3.13 19.45
N ASP A 780 9.96 4.31 18.97
CA ASP A 780 10.03 5.56 19.73
C ASP A 780 8.77 5.73 20.61
N PRO A 781 8.90 5.70 21.95
CA PRO A 781 7.75 5.82 22.85
C PRO A 781 7.25 7.26 23.00
N TYR A 782 7.98 8.26 22.50
CA TYR A 782 7.69 9.68 22.69
C TYR A 782 7.18 10.35 21.41
N PHE A 783 7.81 10.04 20.27
CA PHE A 783 7.47 10.64 18.98
C PHE A 783 6.91 9.57 18.05
N SER A 784 5.58 9.54 17.91
CA SER A 784 4.89 8.52 17.10
C SER A 784 5.28 8.55 15.62
N GLU A 785 5.69 9.70 15.12
CA GLU A 785 6.14 9.94 13.75
C GLU A 785 7.60 9.49 13.52
N ASN A 786 8.37 9.23 14.60
CA ASN A 786 9.74 8.77 14.46
C ASN A 786 9.80 7.25 14.22
N LEU A 787 9.80 6.89 12.93
CA LEU A 787 9.94 5.50 12.48
C LEU A 787 11.42 5.06 12.31
N PHE A 788 12.39 5.90 12.71
CA PHE A 788 13.84 5.66 12.51
C PHE A 788 14.56 5.23 13.80
N LYS A 789 13.82 4.85 14.85
CA LYS A 789 14.39 4.30 16.08
C LYS A 789 14.51 2.78 16.01
N PHE A 790 15.63 2.33 15.44
CA PHE A 790 15.93 0.92 15.18
C PHE A 790 17.42 0.60 15.39
N GLY A 791 17.76 -0.68 15.45
CA GLY A 791 19.12 -1.19 15.67
C GLY A 791 19.09 -2.61 16.23
N ASP A 792 20.18 -3.06 16.85
CA ASP A 792 20.26 -4.39 17.48
C ASP A 792 20.68 -4.23 18.94
N ASN A 793 19.69 -4.18 19.83
CA ASN A 793 19.95 -4.07 21.27
C ASN A 793 18.92 -4.87 22.08
N ASP A 794 19.42 -5.82 22.87
CA ASP A 794 18.64 -6.50 23.90
C ASP A 794 18.41 -5.55 25.08
N GLY A 795 17.31 -5.73 25.82
CA GLY A 795 16.96 -4.77 26.86
C GLY A 795 15.55 -4.95 27.40
N VAL A 796 14.97 -3.87 27.91
CA VAL A 796 13.60 -3.85 28.43
C VAL A 796 12.81 -2.72 27.80
N GLY A 797 11.61 -3.02 27.30
CA GLY A 797 10.71 -1.99 26.78
C GLY A 797 11.30 -1.22 25.59
N ALA A 798 11.21 0.11 25.66
CA ALA A 798 11.66 1.02 24.60
C ALA A 798 13.20 1.17 24.50
N GLU A 799 13.98 0.54 25.38
CA GLU A 799 15.45 0.43 25.26
C GLU A 799 15.88 -0.64 24.27
N VAL A 800 14.99 -1.60 24.01
CA VAL A 800 15.19 -2.62 22.98
C VAL A 800 15.25 -1.93 21.63
N LEU A 801 16.20 -2.33 20.78
CA LEU A 801 16.25 -1.94 19.38
C LEU A 801 16.14 -3.20 18.52
N LEU A 802 15.21 -3.14 17.56
CA LEU A 802 14.97 -4.16 16.53
C LEU A 802 15.16 -3.49 15.15
N GLN A 803 15.26 -4.28 14.09
CA GLN A 803 15.18 -3.80 12.71
C GLN A 803 14.17 -4.65 11.92
N HIS A 804 13.09 -4.01 11.50
CA HIS A 804 12.05 -4.58 10.62
C HIS A 804 11.61 -6.02 11.01
N PRO A 805 11.10 -6.24 12.25
CA PRO A 805 10.69 -7.56 12.69
C PRO A 805 9.47 -8.07 11.91
N LEU A 806 9.60 -9.18 11.18
CA LEU A 806 8.52 -9.70 10.31
C LEU A 806 7.62 -10.74 10.98
N GLY A 807 8.05 -11.33 12.10
CA GLY A 807 7.35 -12.45 12.73
C GLY A 807 7.31 -12.33 14.24
N VAL A 808 6.16 -12.69 14.81
CA VAL A 808 5.93 -12.77 16.25
C VAL A 808 5.05 -13.98 16.53
N LEU A 809 5.38 -14.72 17.58
CA LEU A 809 4.70 -15.95 17.99
C LEU A 809 4.62 -16.01 19.51
N CYS A 810 3.43 -16.03 20.07
CA CYS A 810 3.23 -16.33 21.49
C CYS A 810 3.07 -17.84 21.67
N ALA A 811 3.92 -18.44 22.50
CA ALA A 811 3.82 -19.84 22.88
C ALA A 811 2.79 -20.06 24.00
N ASN A 812 2.41 -21.31 24.23
CA ASN A 812 1.40 -21.68 25.24
C ASN A 812 1.79 -21.31 26.68
N ASP A 813 3.09 -21.13 26.96
CA ASP A 813 3.61 -20.66 28.25
C ASP A 813 3.56 -19.12 28.40
N GLY A 814 3.04 -18.42 27.38
CA GLY A 814 2.96 -16.96 27.32
C GLY A 814 4.26 -16.28 26.89
N GLN A 815 5.35 -17.01 26.62
CA GLN A 815 6.58 -16.42 26.10
C GLN A 815 6.41 -16.06 24.64
N ILE A 816 7.00 -14.93 24.23
CA ILE A 816 6.91 -14.45 22.87
C ILE A 816 8.26 -14.67 22.18
N TYR A 817 8.22 -15.26 20.99
CA TYR A 817 9.36 -15.40 20.10
C TYR A 817 9.14 -14.48 18.90
N LEU A 818 10.19 -13.83 18.46
CA LEU A 818 10.12 -12.89 17.34
C LEU A 818 11.34 -13.02 16.44
N THR A 819 11.14 -12.73 15.16
CA THR A 819 12.23 -12.56 14.21
C THR A 819 12.63 -11.09 14.18
N ASP A 820 13.88 -10.82 14.54
CA ASP A 820 14.50 -9.53 14.32
C ASP A 820 15.18 -9.59 12.95
N SER A 821 14.34 -9.51 11.90
CA SER A 821 14.66 -10.02 10.56
C SER A 821 15.89 -9.36 9.98
N TYR A 822 15.99 -8.03 10.04
CA TYR A 822 17.14 -7.30 9.50
C TYR A 822 18.37 -7.32 10.41
N ASN A 823 18.25 -7.86 11.62
CA ASN A 823 19.40 -8.24 12.44
C ASN A 823 19.69 -9.75 12.36
N HIS A 824 19.01 -10.51 11.51
CA HIS A 824 19.25 -11.93 11.28
C HIS A 824 19.23 -12.77 12.56
N LYS A 825 18.30 -12.45 13.46
CA LYS A 825 18.21 -13.03 14.81
C LYS A 825 16.81 -13.50 15.14
N ILE A 826 16.75 -14.49 16.03
CA ILE A 826 15.55 -14.84 16.77
C ILE A 826 15.71 -14.28 18.18
N LYS A 827 14.71 -13.55 18.67
CA LYS A 827 14.70 -13.02 20.03
C LYS A 827 13.51 -13.58 20.81
N LYS A 828 13.67 -13.62 22.13
CA LYS A 828 12.65 -14.02 23.10
C LYS A 828 12.24 -12.80 23.92
N LEU A 829 10.95 -12.57 24.05
CA LEU A 829 10.32 -11.48 24.78
C LEU A 829 9.45 -12.05 25.91
N ASP A 830 9.64 -11.56 27.12
CA ASP A 830 8.72 -11.77 28.24
C ASP A 830 7.70 -10.61 28.26
N PRO A 831 6.39 -10.87 28.02
CA PRO A 831 5.39 -9.80 27.94
C PRO A 831 5.14 -9.08 29.27
N VAL A 832 5.43 -9.72 30.41
CA VAL A 832 5.21 -9.16 31.75
C VAL A 832 6.36 -8.22 32.11
N THR A 833 7.60 -8.70 31.99
CA THR A 833 8.78 -7.89 32.33
C THR A 833 9.22 -6.98 31.19
N LYS A 834 8.67 -7.17 29.97
CA LYS A 834 9.07 -6.51 28.72
C LYS A 834 10.54 -6.73 28.33
N ARG A 835 11.18 -7.75 28.91
CA ARG A 835 12.58 -8.06 28.63
C ARG A 835 12.70 -8.81 27.32
N VAL A 836 13.62 -8.35 26.47
CA VAL A 836 13.99 -9.01 25.22
C VAL A 836 15.43 -9.48 25.30
N VAL A 837 15.66 -10.73 24.89
CA VAL A 837 16.99 -11.33 24.79
C VAL A 837 17.16 -12.05 23.45
N THR A 838 18.37 -12.00 22.89
CA THR A 838 18.73 -12.76 21.71
C THR A 838 18.78 -14.25 22.05
N LEU A 839 17.89 -15.01 21.40
CA LEU A 839 17.83 -16.47 21.52
C LEU A 839 18.84 -17.11 20.56
N ALA A 840 18.84 -16.69 19.30
CA ALA A 840 19.63 -17.30 18.25
C ALA A 840 20.03 -16.32 17.13
N GLY A 841 21.08 -16.64 16.37
CA GLY A 841 21.63 -15.83 15.28
C GLY A 841 22.83 -14.96 15.70
N THR A 842 23.80 -14.80 14.80
CA THR A 842 25.03 -14.01 15.08
C THR A 842 24.86 -12.51 14.85
N GLY A 843 23.79 -12.05 14.21
CA GLY A 843 23.69 -10.66 13.74
C GLY A 843 24.23 -10.42 12.32
N LYS A 844 24.71 -11.46 11.63
CA LYS A 844 25.28 -11.37 10.28
C LYS A 844 24.52 -12.28 9.34
N ALA A 845 24.11 -11.76 8.18
CA ALA A 845 23.47 -12.55 7.13
C ALA A 845 24.37 -13.71 6.71
N GLY A 846 23.76 -14.88 6.55
CA GLY A 846 24.44 -16.06 6.02
C GLY A 846 23.71 -17.35 6.35
N PHE A 847 24.32 -18.47 5.99
CA PHE A 847 23.79 -19.80 6.26
C PHE A 847 24.83 -20.63 7.04
N LYS A 848 24.49 -20.97 8.29
CA LYS A 848 25.31 -21.85 9.13
C LYS A 848 24.45 -22.51 10.21
N ASP A 849 24.45 -23.84 10.24
CA ASP A 849 23.89 -24.64 11.34
C ASP A 849 24.83 -24.66 12.57
N GLY A 850 24.27 -24.97 13.73
CA GLY A 850 25.03 -25.17 14.97
C GLY A 850 24.35 -24.53 16.20
N LYS A 851 25.12 -24.34 17.28
CA LYS A 851 24.63 -23.72 18.53
C LYS A 851 23.94 -22.39 18.26
N VAL A 852 22.82 -22.14 18.94
CA VAL A 852 21.89 -21.02 18.65
C VAL A 852 22.57 -19.66 18.42
N LYS A 853 23.56 -19.26 19.23
CA LYS A 853 24.27 -17.97 19.09
C LYS A 853 25.39 -17.95 18.05
N GLY A 854 25.81 -19.12 17.55
CA GLY A 854 26.87 -19.27 16.54
C GLY A 854 26.34 -19.61 15.14
N ALA A 855 25.06 -19.95 15.04
CA ALA A 855 24.35 -20.20 13.78
C ALA A 855 24.02 -18.89 13.06
N GLN A 856 23.99 -18.95 11.73
CA GLN A 856 23.66 -17.82 10.86
C GLN A 856 22.32 -18.04 10.18
N LEU A 857 21.57 -16.95 10.09
CA LEU A 857 20.27 -16.81 9.44
C LEU A 857 20.38 -15.66 8.44
N SER A 858 19.42 -15.55 7.52
CA SER A 858 19.33 -14.44 6.58
C SER A 858 17.88 -13.99 6.44
N GLU A 859 17.58 -12.82 7.01
CA GLU A 859 16.22 -12.22 7.10
C GLU A 859 15.12 -13.24 7.46
N PRO A 860 15.20 -13.91 8.63
CA PRO A 860 14.16 -14.85 9.02
C PRO A 860 12.81 -14.14 9.18
N ALA A 861 11.72 -14.77 8.77
CA ALA A 861 10.38 -14.17 8.80
C ALA A 861 9.40 -14.98 9.66
N GLY A 862 8.89 -16.08 9.13
CA GLY A 862 7.90 -16.94 9.78
C GLY A 862 8.42 -17.74 10.96
N LEU A 863 7.53 -17.94 11.95
CA LEU A 863 7.75 -18.79 13.11
C LEU A 863 6.56 -19.72 13.29
N ALA A 864 6.80 -20.96 13.70
CA ALA A 864 5.77 -21.85 14.21
C ALA A 864 6.34 -22.75 15.30
N ILE A 865 5.57 -23.09 16.32
CA ILE A 865 6.04 -23.88 17.46
C ILE A 865 5.13 -25.08 17.70
N THR A 866 5.73 -26.22 17.99
CA THR A 866 5.02 -27.43 18.43
C THR A 866 4.78 -27.41 19.95
N GLU A 867 3.84 -28.23 20.43
CA GLU A 867 3.59 -28.39 21.87
C GLU A 867 4.82 -28.89 22.65
N ASN A 868 5.70 -29.66 22.00
CA ASN A 868 6.95 -30.12 22.59
C ASN A 868 8.10 -29.10 22.49
N GLY A 869 7.84 -27.84 22.15
CA GLY A 869 8.86 -26.77 22.18
C GLY A 869 9.86 -26.78 21.01
N ARG A 870 9.53 -27.43 19.88
CA ARG A 870 10.31 -27.30 18.64
C ARG A 870 9.82 -26.06 17.87
N LEU A 871 10.67 -25.04 17.80
CA LEU A 871 10.43 -23.80 17.08
C LEU A 871 10.97 -23.92 15.65
N PHE A 872 10.08 -23.89 14.67
CA PHE A 872 10.40 -23.77 13.25
C PHE A 872 10.53 -22.31 12.84
N VAL A 873 11.44 -22.05 11.91
CA VAL A 873 11.81 -20.73 11.41
C VAL A 873 11.88 -20.77 9.89
N ALA A 874 11.18 -19.87 9.21
CA ALA A 874 11.42 -19.62 7.79
C ALA A 874 12.65 -18.73 7.66
N ASP A 875 13.76 -19.31 7.17
CA ASP A 875 15.02 -18.62 6.90
C ASP A 875 14.97 -18.10 5.47
N THR A 876 14.19 -17.02 5.29
CA THR A 876 13.62 -16.58 4.02
C THR A 876 14.67 -16.37 2.94
N ASN A 877 15.72 -15.57 3.21
CA ASN A 877 16.72 -15.32 2.18
C ASN A 877 17.62 -16.54 1.93
N ASN A 878 17.72 -17.50 2.85
CA ASN A 878 18.41 -18.75 2.57
C ASN A 878 17.52 -19.75 1.80
N SER A 879 16.22 -19.46 1.61
CA SER A 879 15.24 -20.37 1.00
C SER A 879 15.15 -21.73 1.72
N LEU A 880 15.16 -21.71 3.06
CA LEU A 880 15.18 -22.90 3.90
C LEU A 880 14.20 -22.79 5.07
N ILE A 881 13.80 -23.95 5.62
CA ILE A 881 13.19 -24.04 6.94
C ILE A 881 14.24 -24.53 7.93
N ARG A 882 14.33 -23.85 9.07
CA ARG A 882 15.23 -24.19 10.19
C ARG A 882 14.38 -24.55 11.40
N TYR A 883 14.97 -25.25 12.37
CA TYR A 883 14.29 -25.51 13.63
C TYR A 883 15.24 -25.47 14.84
N ILE A 884 14.67 -25.19 16.01
CA ILE A 884 15.33 -25.14 17.31
C ILE A 884 14.51 -25.95 18.30
N ASP A 885 15.15 -26.86 19.02
CA ASP A 885 14.54 -27.52 20.18
C ASP A 885 14.76 -26.65 21.43
N LEU A 886 13.71 -25.98 21.90
CA LEU A 886 13.80 -25.03 23.01
C LEU A 886 13.97 -25.71 24.38
N ASN A 887 13.71 -27.02 24.50
CA ASN A 887 13.88 -27.73 25.77
C ASN A 887 15.35 -27.95 26.14
N LYS A 888 16.25 -27.83 25.17
CA LYS A 888 17.70 -27.98 25.38
C LYS A 888 18.35 -26.73 26.00
N GLY A 889 17.62 -25.63 26.18
CA GLY A 889 18.13 -24.41 26.81
C GLY A 889 19.37 -23.85 26.11
N GLU A 890 20.48 -23.69 26.83
CA GLU A 890 21.74 -23.18 26.25
C GLU A 890 22.38 -24.16 25.25
N ASP A 891 22.01 -25.45 25.32
CA ASP A 891 22.51 -26.47 24.41
C ASP A 891 21.75 -26.54 23.09
N SER A 892 20.68 -25.76 22.93
CA SER A 892 19.92 -25.70 21.70
C SER A 892 20.79 -25.36 20.48
N GLU A 893 20.42 -25.95 19.35
CA GLU A 893 21.05 -25.75 18.05
C GLU A 893 19.98 -25.31 17.05
N ILE A 894 20.38 -24.47 16.10
CA ILE A 894 19.61 -24.25 14.88
C ILE A 894 20.08 -25.28 13.87
N LEU A 895 19.15 -26.08 13.37
CA LEU A 895 19.39 -27.10 12.35
C LEU A 895 18.48 -26.86 11.15
N THR A 896 18.95 -27.23 9.97
CA THR A 896 18.14 -27.20 8.75
C THR A 896 17.16 -28.38 8.71
N LEU A 897 15.90 -28.11 8.39
CA LEU A 897 14.91 -29.14 8.11
C LEU A 897 15.09 -29.62 6.67
N GLU A 898 15.46 -30.89 6.49
CA GLU A 898 15.55 -31.50 5.17
C GLU A 898 14.15 -31.77 4.60
N LEU A 899 13.79 -31.09 3.51
CA LEU A 899 12.50 -31.26 2.83
C LEU A 899 12.58 -32.41 1.82
N LYS A 900 11.98 -33.55 2.16
CA LYS A 900 12.05 -34.80 1.38
C LYS A 900 10.84 -34.92 0.49
N GLY A 901 11.07 -35.10 -0.81
CA GLY A 901 10.01 -35.23 -1.82
C GLY A 901 9.36 -33.90 -2.23
N VAL A 902 9.77 -32.76 -1.65
CA VAL A 902 9.36 -31.43 -2.12
C VAL A 902 10.21 -31.08 -3.34
N GLN A 903 9.57 -30.83 -4.49
CA GLN A 903 10.26 -30.42 -5.71
C GLN A 903 9.96 -28.95 -6.03
N PRO A 904 10.88 -28.20 -6.67
CA PRO A 904 10.55 -26.92 -7.28
C PRO A 904 9.39 -27.08 -8.27
N PRO A 905 8.52 -26.07 -8.45
CA PRO A 905 7.48 -26.14 -9.47
C PRO A 905 8.11 -26.31 -10.87
N THR A 906 7.58 -27.23 -11.66
CA THR A 906 7.89 -27.28 -13.09
C THR A 906 7.04 -26.22 -13.76
N PRO A 907 7.60 -25.26 -14.51
CA PRO A 907 6.81 -24.31 -15.28
C PRO A 907 5.82 -25.11 -16.13
N LYS A 908 4.51 -24.81 -16.04
CA LYS A 908 3.56 -25.38 -17.01
C LYS A 908 4.15 -25.07 -18.37
N ALA A 909 4.38 -26.10 -19.19
CA ALA A 909 4.75 -25.87 -20.58
C ALA A 909 3.75 -24.85 -21.08
N LYS A 910 4.23 -23.70 -21.59
CA LYS A 910 3.38 -22.71 -22.24
C LYS A 910 2.80 -23.43 -23.46
N SER A 911 1.77 -24.24 -23.25
CA SER A 911 0.71 -24.44 -24.21
C SER A 911 0.34 -23.02 -24.56
N LEU A 912 0.85 -22.55 -25.71
CA LEU A 912 0.48 -21.27 -26.29
C LEU A 912 -1.03 -21.23 -26.11
N LYS A 913 -1.56 -20.32 -25.26
CA LYS A 913 -3.00 -20.07 -25.14
C LYS A 913 -3.46 -19.87 -26.56
N ARG A 914 -3.99 -20.93 -27.16
CA ARG A 914 -4.03 -21.06 -28.60
C ARG A 914 -5.15 -20.12 -28.98
N LEU A 915 -4.82 -18.91 -29.44
CA LEU A 915 -5.75 -18.03 -30.13
C LEU A 915 -6.54 -18.95 -31.03
N ARG A 916 -7.82 -19.21 -30.70
CA ARG A 916 -8.64 -20.25 -31.33
C ARG A 916 -8.45 -20.06 -32.83
N LYS A 917 -7.66 -20.94 -33.47
CA LYS A 917 -7.25 -20.72 -34.85
C LYS A 917 -8.52 -20.86 -35.64
N ARG A 918 -9.11 -19.73 -36.06
CA ARG A 918 -10.15 -19.76 -37.07
C ARG A 918 -9.58 -20.53 -38.25
N ALA A 919 -10.29 -21.56 -38.68
CA ALA A 919 -10.01 -22.24 -39.93
C ALA A 919 -9.81 -21.17 -41.01
N SER A 920 -8.75 -21.28 -41.80
CA SER A 920 -8.55 -20.34 -42.89
C SER A 920 -9.67 -20.51 -43.91
N ALA A 921 -9.96 -19.48 -44.70
CA ALA A 921 -11.10 -19.51 -45.65
C ALA A 921 -11.04 -20.69 -46.64
N ASP A 922 -9.86 -21.27 -46.84
CA ASP A 922 -9.58 -22.41 -47.71
C ASP A 922 -9.60 -23.78 -47.00
N THR A 923 -9.78 -23.83 -45.68
CA THR A 923 -9.83 -25.09 -44.91
C THR A 923 -11.10 -25.89 -45.26
N LYS A 924 -10.93 -27.11 -45.76
CA LYS A 924 -12.05 -28.03 -46.01
C LYS A 924 -12.50 -28.69 -44.71
N ILE A 925 -13.75 -28.50 -44.32
CA ILE A 925 -14.32 -29.14 -43.13
C ILE A 925 -14.90 -30.52 -43.51
N VAL A 926 -14.53 -31.55 -42.76
CA VAL A 926 -15.01 -32.93 -42.91
C VAL A 926 -15.67 -33.35 -41.60
N LYS A 927 -16.96 -33.67 -41.65
CA LYS A 927 -17.68 -34.20 -40.48
C LYS A 927 -17.48 -35.71 -40.41
N VAL A 928 -17.11 -36.19 -39.23
CA VAL A 928 -16.86 -37.60 -38.93
C VAL A 928 -18.02 -38.16 -38.11
N ASP A 929 -18.26 -39.47 -38.21
CA ASP A 929 -19.23 -40.16 -37.38
C ASP A 929 -18.91 -40.03 -35.89
N SER A 930 -19.95 -40.11 -35.05
CA SER A 930 -19.80 -39.91 -33.61
C SER A 930 -19.04 -41.06 -32.95
N VAL A 931 -18.08 -40.73 -32.11
CA VAL A 931 -17.31 -41.69 -31.30
C VAL A 931 -18.03 -41.94 -29.99
N THR A 932 -18.43 -43.20 -29.78
CA THR A 932 -19.28 -43.59 -28.66
C THR A 932 -18.57 -44.30 -27.51
N SER A 933 -17.29 -44.67 -27.68
CA SER A 933 -16.49 -45.31 -26.64
C SER A 933 -15.92 -44.27 -25.66
N ARG A 934 -15.81 -44.63 -24.37
CA ARG A 934 -15.22 -43.73 -23.36
C ARG A 934 -13.71 -43.49 -23.58
N GLU A 935 -13.02 -44.50 -24.08
CA GLU A 935 -11.60 -44.50 -24.39
C GLU A 935 -11.36 -45.22 -25.72
N GLY A 936 -10.30 -44.87 -26.44
CA GLY A 936 -9.94 -45.54 -27.70
C GLY A 936 -8.89 -44.80 -28.51
N ASP A 937 -8.65 -45.30 -29.72
CA ASP A 937 -7.63 -44.78 -30.63
C ASP A 937 -8.24 -44.31 -31.96
N LEU A 938 -8.19 -43.01 -32.22
CA LEU A 938 -8.57 -42.41 -33.49
C LEU A 938 -7.42 -42.56 -34.51
N ASN A 939 -7.64 -43.40 -35.52
CA ASN A 939 -6.69 -43.60 -36.61
C ASN A 939 -6.99 -42.61 -37.74
N LEU A 940 -6.16 -41.59 -37.92
CA LEU A 940 -6.28 -40.66 -39.04
C LEU A 940 -5.39 -41.12 -40.20
N LYS A 941 -5.95 -41.23 -41.40
CA LYS A 941 -5.21 -41.57 -42.63
C LYS A 941 -5.58 -40.63 -43.78
N ILE A 942 -4.59 -39.86 -44.24
CA ILE A 942 -4.71 -38.98 -45.39
C ILE A 942 -4.01 -39.63 -46.58
N SER A 943 -4.73 -39.83 -47.67
CA SER A 943 -4.20 -40.37 -48.92
C SER A 943 -4.00 -39.26 -49.95
N LEU A 944 -2.99 -39.41 -50.79
CA LEU A 944 -2.73 -38.54 -51.94
C LEU A 944 -3.21 -39.23 -53.23
N PRO A 945 -3.56 -38.46 -54.27
CA PRO A 945 -3.86 -39.01 -55.59
C PRO A 945 -2.58 -39.54 -56.26
N ASP A 946 -2.76 -40.37 -57.29
CA ASP A 946 -1.64 -40.97 -58.03
C ASP A 946 -0.68 -39.90 -58.59
N GLY A 947 0.62 -40.17 -58.47
CA GLY A 947 1.68 -39.26 -58.91
C GLY A 947 2.11 -38.19 -57.90
N TYR A 948 1.53 -38.15 -56.70
CA TYR A 948 1.93 -37.24 -55.62
C TYR A 948 2.51 -37.98 -54.42
N HIS A 949 3.44 -37.34 -53.72
CA HIS A 949 4.01 -37.80 -52.46
C HIS A 949 3.99 -36.69 -51.40
N PHE A 950 4.01 -37.05 -50.11
CA PHE A 950 4.12 -36.06 -49.04
C PHE A 950 5.48 -35.34 -49.10
N SER A 951 5.48 -34.03 -48.80
CA SER A 951 6.73 -33.25 -48.80
C SER A 951 7.65 -33.70 -47.68
N LYS A 952 8.93 -33.95 -48.02
CA LYS A 952 9.99 -34.24 -47.03
C LYS A 952 10.52 -32.97 -46.35
N GLU A 953 10.48 -31.84 -47.06
CA GLU A 953 10.98 -30.54 -46.59
C GLU A 953 9.98 -29.85 -45.67
N ALA A 954 8.69 -29.90 -46.02
CA ALA A 954 7.59 -29.37 -45.23
C ALA A 954 6.69 -30.50 -44.74
N ARG A 955 7.00 -31.07 -43.57
CA ARG A 955 6.21 -32.18 -43.01
C ARG A 955 4.76 -31.76 -42.76
N SER A 956 3.82 -32.59 -43.18
CA SER A 956 2.40 -32.41 -42.89
C SER A 956 2.13 -32.50 -41.40
N LYS A 957 1.31 -31.60 -40.86
CA LYS A 957 1.06 -31.44 -39.42
C LYS A 957 -0.42 -31.51 -39.11
N PHE A 958 -0.76 -32.02 -37.94
CA PHE A 958 -2.09 -31.96 -37.37
C PHE A 958 -2.06 -31.26 -36.02
N VAL A 959 -3.20 -30.68 -35.63
CA VAL A 959 -3.42 -30.15 -34.28
C VAL A 959 -4.88 -30.37 -33.89
N VAL A 960 -5.13 -30.68 -32.63
CA VAL A 960 -6.43 -31.03 -32.06
C VAL A 960 -6.91 -29.92 -31.13
N ASP A 961 -8.19 -29.56 -31.23
CA ASP A 961 -8.92 -28.75 -30.26
C ASP A 961 -10.17 -29.51 -29.79
N VAL A 962 -10.62 -29.31 -28.55
CA VAL A 962 -11.82 -29.96 -28.00
C VAL A 962 -12.80 -28.92 -27.47
N GLU A 963 -14.09 -29.12 -27.71
CA GLU A 963 -15.18 -28.24 -27.30
C GLU A 963 -16.31 -29.03 -26.61
N PRO A 964 -16.70 -28.70 -25.36
CA PRO A 964 -16.06 -27.73 -24.47
C PRO A 964 -14.64 -28.16 -24.04
N GLU A 965 -13.83 -27.20 -23.61
CA GLU A 965 -12.46 -27.45 -23.13
C GLU A 965 -12.48 -28.47 -21.98
N ASN A 966 -11.50 -29.38 -21.96
CA ASN A 966 -11.38 -30.50 -21.01
C ASN A 966 -12.51 -31.56 -21.04
N ALA A 967 -13.43 -31.52 -22.01
CA ALA A 967 -14.47 -32.56 -22.12
C ALA A 967 -13.89 -33.92 -22.54
N VAL A 968 -12.85 -33.91 -23.39
CA VAL A 968 -12.13 -35.08 -23.89
C VAL A 968 -10.64 -34.76 -23.87
N ALA A 969 -9.85 -35.62 -23.25
CA ALA A 969 -8.39 -35.58 -23.38
C ALA A 969 -8.01 -36.35 -24.65
N ILE A 970 -7.26 -35.72 -25.56
CA ILE A 970 -6.77 -36.35 -26.80
C ILE A 970 -5.26 -36.17 -26.86
N ASP A 971 -4.51 -37.26 -27.02
CA ASP A 971 -3.05 -37.29 -27.09
C ASP A 971 -2.57 -38.07 -28.33
N PRO A 972 -1.64 -37.54 -29.13
CA PRO A 972 -1.07 -36.19 -29.06
C PRO A 972 -2.04 -35.07 -29.45
N THR A 973 -1.96 -33.92 -28.78
CA THR A 973 -2.72 -32.71 -29.16
C THR A 973 -2.17 -32.04 -30.41
N GLU A 974 -0.91 -32.27 -30.76
CA GLU A 974 -0.29 -31.83 -32.02
C GLU A 974 0.80 -32.80 -32.48
N GLY A 975 1.05 -32.85 -33.79
CA GLY A 975 2.10 -33.70 -34.32
C GLY A 975 2.25 -33.61 -35.83
N THR A 976 3.12 -34.48 -36.35
CA THR A 976 3.32 -34.67 -37.78
C THR A 976 2.68 -35.96 -38.24
N LEU A 977 2.08 -35.95 -39.43
CA LEU A 977 1.66 -37.18 -40.10
C LEU A 977 2.92 -38.00 -40.49
N SER A 978 2.78 -39.32 -40.50
CA SER A 978 3.79 -40.24 -41.02
C SER A 978 4.07 -39.96 -42.51
N PRO A 979 5.18 -40.48 -43.08
CA PRO A 979 5.44 -40.41 -44.52
C PRO A 979 4.31 -40.98 -45.39
N GLU A 980 3.50 -41.90 -44.84
CA GLU A 980 2.33 -42.50 -45.47
C GLU A 980 1.03 -41.71 -45.22
N GLY A 981 1.10 -40.57 -44.53
CA GLY A 981 -0.04 -39.69 -44.26
C GLY A 981 -0.92 -40.12 -43.09
N SER A 982 -0.42 -40.97 -42.18
CA SER A 982 -1.18 -41.51 -41.05
C SER A 982 -0.72 -40.98 -39.69
N THR A 983 -1.62 -40.97 -38.71
CA THR A 983 -1.31 -40.77 -37.28
C THR A 983 -2.39 -41.44 -36.42
N MET A 984 -2.05 -41.75 -35.18
CA MET A 984 -2.96 -42.30 -34.18
C MET A 984 -3.09 -41.31 -33.03
N LEU A 985 -4.32 -41.11 -32.55
CA LEU A 985 -4.67 -40.19 -31.48
C LEU A 985 -5.44 -40.96 -30.41
N HIS A 986 -4.85 -41.13 -29.24
CA HIS A 986 -5.53 -41.73 -28.10
C HIS A 986 -6.49 -40.72 -27.48
N PHE A 987 -7.71 -41.12 -27.13
CA PHE A 987 -8.68 -40.23 -26.50
C PHE A 987 -9.31 -40.86 -25.26
N ILE A 988 -9.59 -40.01 -24.27
CA ILE A 988 -10.29 -40.36 -23.02
C ILE A 988 -11.36 -39.29 -22.75
N GLN A 989 -12.62 -39.69 -22.70
CA GLN A 989 -13.74 -38.80 -22.39
C GLN A 989 -13.86 -38.60 -20.87
N SER A 990 -13.72 -37.34 -20.42
CA SER A 990 -13.80 -36.95 -19.00
C SER A 990 -15.22 -36.60 -18.56
N SER A 991 -16.11 -36.31 -19.52
CA SER A 991 -17.50 -35.88 -19.30
C SER A 991 -18.48 -36.73 -20.11
N THR A 992 -19.72 -36.83 -19.63
CA THR A 992 -20.85 -37.42 -20.36
C THR A 992 -21.60 -36.43 -21.26
N SER A 993 -21.24 -35.14 -21.20
CA SER A 993 -21.81 -34.10 -22.06
C SER A 993 -21.34 -34.26 -23.51
N ALA A 994 -22.23 -33.99 -24.47
CA ALA A 994 -21.85 -33.93 -25.88
C ALA A 994 -20.68 -32.96 -26.09
N SER A 995 -19.64 -33.42 -26.79
CA SER A 995 -18.44 -32.65 -27.08
C SER A 995 -17.96 -32.91 -28.50
N VAL A 996 -17.09 -32.04 -29.03
CA VAL A 996 -16.55 -32.12 -30.40
C VAL A 996 -15.05 -31.93 -30.37
N GLY A 997 -14.30 -32.89 -30.90
CA GLY A 997 -12.88 -32.73 -31.24
C GLY A 997 -12.72 -32.20 -32.66
N LYS A 998 -11.90 -31.18 -32.86
CA LYS A 998 -11.53 -30.61 -34.16
C LYS A 998 -10.07 -30.95 -34.46
N ILE A 999 -9.83 -31.85 -35.42
CA ILE A 999 -8.47 -32.22 -35.86
C ILE A 999 -8.15 -31.42 -37.13
N SER A 1000 -7.36 -30.37 -37.00
CA SER A 1000 -6.93 -29.51 -38.11
C SER A 1000 -5.60 -29.99 -38.70
N CYS A 1001 -5.60 -30.39 -39.96
CA CYS A 1001 -4.43 -30.84 -40.69
C CYS A 1001 -4.00 -29.83 -41.75
N LYS A 1002 -2.68 -29.58 -41.83
CA LYS A 1002 -2.01 -28.94 -42.97
C LYS A 1002 -1.23 -29.99 -43.73
N VAL A 1003 -1.73 -30.33 -44.92
CA VAL A 1003 -1.17 -31.38 -45.77
C VAL A 1003 -0.31 -30.73 -46.85
N TYR A 1004 0.98 -31.06 -46.86
CA TYR A 1004 1.94 -30.62 -47.88
C TYR A 1004 2.33 -31.81 -48.74
N TYR A 1005 2.14 -31.68 -50.05
CA TYR A 1005 2.32 -32.76 -51.01
C TYR A 1005 2.89 -32.21 -52.32
N CYS A 1006 3.74 -32.98 -52.97
CA CYS A 1006 4.45 -32.59 -54.18
C CYS A 1006 4.26 -33.67 -55.25
N LYS A 1007 4.33 -33.27 -56.51
CA LYS A 1007 4.47 -34.17 -57.66
C LYS A 1007 5.95 -34.12 -58.07
N GLU A 1008 6.51 -35.25 -58.52
CA GLU A 1008 7.93 -35.32 -58.91
C GLU A 1008 8.28 -34.17 -59.88
N ASP A 1009 9.35 -33.43 -59.57
CA ASP A 1009 9.86 -32.27 -60.32
C ASP A 1009 8.90 -31.07 -60.50
N GLU A 1010 7.78 -31.03 -59.77
CA GLU A 1010 6.79 -29.93 -59.80
C GLU A 1010 6.71 -29.17 -58.46
N VAL A 1011 5.97 -28.05 -58.46
CA VAL A 1011 5.75 -27.21 -57.27
C VAL A 1011 4.97 -27.98 -56.21
N CYS A 1012 5.45 -27.96 -54.97
CA CYS A 1012 4.71 -28.51 -53.83
C CYS A 1012 3.44 -27.70 -53.54
N LEU A 1013 2.33 -28.40 -53.35
CA LEU A 1013 1.03 -27.86 -53.01
C LEU A 1013 0.73 -28.03 -51.51
N TYR A 1014 -0.22 -27.25 -51.01
CA TYR A 1014 -0.78 -27.45 -49.68
C TYR A 1014 -2.30 -27.56 -49.72
N GLN A 1015 -2.86 -28.34 -48.79
CA GLN A 1015 -4.28 -28.37 -48.53
C GLN A 1015 -4.54 -28.36 -47.02
N SER A 1016 -5.40 -27.46 -46.57
CA SER A 1016 -5.89 -27.44 -45.20
C SER A 1016 -7.21 -28.21 -45.10
N VAL A 1017 -7.30 -29.14 -44.16
CA VAL A 1017 -8.50 -29.94 -43.86
C VAL A 1017 -8.73 -29.98 -42.36
N GLN A 1018 -9.98 -29.91 -41.90
CA GLN A 1018 -10.35 -30.01 -40.49
C GLN A 1018 -11.41 -31.10 -40.32
N PHE A 1019 -11.16 -32.06 -39.44
CA PHE A 1019 -12.10 -33.11 -39.08
C PHE A 1019 -12.86 -32.73 -37.82
N GLU A 1020 -14.19 -32.73 -37.88
CA GLU A 1020 -15.05 -32.57 -36.71
C GLU A 1020 -15.50 -33.95 -36.24
N VAL A 1021 -15.05 -34.35 -35.05
CA VAL A 1021 -15.31 -35.66 -34.42
C VAL A 1021 -16.23 -35.43 -33.23
N PRO A 1022 -17.53 -35.75 -33.34
CA PRO A 1022 -18.44 -35.68 -32.20
C PRO A 1022 -18.14 -36.82 -31.21
N PHE A 1023 -18.10 -36.52 -29.92
CA PHE A 1023 -17.93 -37.50 -28.85
C PHE A 1023 -19.20 -37.56 -27.98
N LYS A 1024 -19.72 -38.78 -27.80
CA LYS A 1024 -20.90 -39.05 -26.98
C LYS A 1024 -20.82 -40.45 -26.36
N VAL A 1025 -20.51 -40.56 -25.07
CA VAL A 1025 -20.37 -41.86 -24.39
C VAL A 1025 -21.69 -42.65 -24.43
N GLU A 1026 -21.69 -43.80 -25.13
CA GLU A 1026 -22.80 -44.78 -25.15
C GLU A 1026 -22.32 -46.22 -24.85
N SER A 1027 -21.02 -46.49 -24.95
CA SER A 1027 -20.42 -47.81 -24.75
C SER A 1027 -19.10 -47.74 -23.96
N GLU A 1028 -18.86 -48.74 -23.10
CA GLU A 1028 -17.60 -48.91 -22.35
C GLU A 1028 -16.53 -49.68 -23.15
N LEU A 1029 -16.87 -50.24 -24.32
CA LEU A 1029 -15.92 -50.97 -25.15
C LEU A 1029 -15.00 -50.00 -25.91
N SER A 1030 -13.69 -50.20 -25.82
CA SER A 1030 -12.70 -49.45 -26.60
C SER A 1030 -12.92 -49.65 -28.10
N ALA A 1031 -12.98 -48.55 -28.84
CA ALA A 1031 -13.15 -48.52 -30.29
C ALA A 1031 -11.97 -47.80 -30.95
N SER A 1032 -11.55 -48.29 -32.13
CA SER A 1032 -10.48 -47.68 -32.91
C SER A 1032 -10.98 -47.17 -34.27
N PRO A 1033 -11.85 -46.13 -34.33
CA PRO A 1033 -12.39 -45.62 -35.58
C PRO A 1033 -11.26 -45.10 -36.50
N THR A 1034 -11.39 -45.35 -37.80
CA THR A 1034 -10.45 -44.85 -38.82
C THR A 1034 -11.06 -43.73 -39.64
N ILE A 1035 -10.49 -42.53 -39.54
CA ILE A 1035 -10.85 -41.35 -40.33
C ILE A 1035 -9.99 -41.33 -41.58
N THR A 1036 -10.60 -41.43 -42.76
CA THR A 1036 -9.89 -41.39 -44.04
C THR A 1036 -10.22 -40.14 -44.84
N PHE A 1037 -9.23 -39.58 -45.53
CA PHE A 1037 -9.43 -38.44 -46.42
C PHE A 1037 -8.46 -38.50 -47.60
N THR A 1038 -8.98 -38.33 -48.82
CA THR A 1038 -8.13 -38.22 -50.02
C THR A 1038 -8.01 -36.77 -50.44
N VAL A 1039 -6.78 -36.30 -50.58
CA VAL A 1039 -6.45 -34.96 -51.10
C VAL A 1039 -6.88 -34.86 -52.57
N THR A 1040 -7.53 -33.76 -52.93
CA THR A 1040 -7.89 -33.45 -54.32
C THR A 1040 -7.09 -32.22 -54.77
N PRO A 1041 -6.15 -32.37 -55.73
CA PRO A 1041 -5.36 -31.25 -56.24
C PRO A 1041 -6.29 -30.18 -56.83
N ARG A 1042 -6.02 -28.91 -56.55
CA ARG A 1042 -6.73 -27.81 -57.23
C ARG A 1042 -6.26 -27.77 -58.68
N ALA A 1043 -7.21 -27.71 -59.63
CA ALA A 1043 -6.87 -27.48 -61.03
C ALA A 1043 -6.13 -26.12 -61.16
N PRO A 1044 -5.09 -26.00 -62.00
CA PRO A 1044 -4.29 -24.77 -62.13
C PRO A 1044 -5.09 -23.51 -62.52
N ASP A 1045 -6.30 -23.64 -63.09
CA ASP A 1045 -7.04 -22.52 -63.69
C ASP A 1045 -8.04 -21.81 -62.78
N ALA A 1046 -8.08 -22.11 -61.48
CA ALA A 1046 -8.94 -21.37 -60.54
C ALA A 1046 -8.20 -20.18 -59.89
N GLY A 1047 -8.08 -19.09 -60.64
CA GLY A 1047 -7.93 -17.73 -60.08
C GLY A 1047 -6.63 -17.46 -59.31
N GLY A 1048 -5.49 -17.60 -59.98
CA GLY A 1048 -4.22 -17.10 -59.46
C GLY A 1048 -4.22 -15.58 -59.33
N LEU A 1049 -4.27 -15.08 -58.09
CA LEU A 1049 -3.81 -13.74 -57.74
C LEU A 1049 -2.33 -13.63 -58.14
N GLN A 1050 -2.07 -13.09 -59.33
CA GLN A 1050 -0.73 -12.64 -59.71
C GLN A 1050 -0.34 -11.50 -58.76
N LEU A 1051 0.60 -11.79 -57.86
CA LEU A 1051 1.39 -10.77 -57.17
C LEU A 1051 2.13 -9.96 -58.24
N GLN A 1052 1.63 -8.76 -58.53
CA GLN A 1052 2.31 -7.80 -59.39
C GLN A 1052 3.64 -7.45 -58.75
N GLY A 1053 4.72 -7.95 -59.35
CA GLY A 1053 6.09 -7.55 -59.02
C GLY A 1053 6.26 -6.07 -59.36
N THR A 1054 6.41 -5.25 -58.32
CA THR A 1054 7.04 -3.94 -58.43
C THR A 1054 8.52 -4.15 -58.79
N ARG A 1055 8.92 -3.55 -59.92
CA ARG A 1055 10.32 -3.44 -60.35
C ARG A 1055 11.18 -2.71 -59.34
#